data_AF-A0A8S9XCN8-F1
#
_entry.id   AF-A0A8S9XCN8-F1
#
_cell.length_a   1.000
_cell.length_b   1.000
_cell.length_c   1.000
_cell.angle_alpha   90.00
_cell.angle_beta   90.00
_cell.angle_gamma   90.00
#
_symmetry.space_group_name_H-M   'P 1'
#
loop_
_entity.id
_entity.type
_entity.pdbx_description
1 polymer ?
#
loop_
_entity_poly.entity_id
_entity_poly.type
_entity_poly.pdbx_seq_one_letter_code
_entity_poly.pdbx_strand_id
1 'polypeptide(L)'
;MILIAIRPESESHSGNPGQHNFEQLTALKTVNFESIRGHLTSVESPEDTFEEQTSLLSSSVLEWGSTISGIFGVTGQEIFTADRSFPVGSAVQFPLLKIMWFRLSLLAFAIPGIIAMSDIDEKFLQEVMTRELAKEGLQVERVKLLKLSPFDTVGTVFGSDRRRAEMEIFFKSGETLKKSLIIVDIPTDERADIINKLGLFEREINMYKHMLPAMDKYLHKFQDDYLRNKMWLKAYDMKEFTRLIIQDVDYLKYYKKNTYEGLDMEHSKIALDALAKFHALGAIMKEKNIVDMKPFDLSVGQKVDRTEWYAKIFQQFAKSIRSHWGAEWEPTAKYFEEKSSTIFHELTEMSKKDVSKFNTILSGYFYIDNMYFKYGSAEHKDPIGLKTMIFQNAFFNSPALDLQMFMNTSPEPELMIDEARRDELVHFYAQKLIEYLKKYGYQKNFTVEDFLLEYRRTELLGLTNAISFLGDLYQRNSDTEVADVYFVESENSKGDFTQKGLTNPAFIKLFFGIDSIQVDSVFLDRVQEAYNSDLPCSRRVVRVNHVDVDKQEDSIYDVSNITLHGELQNGDKWNFSLRALEVAPDGFRRTLAQETGIFDKLYLVHTQVLPKMKDLMKAAGDWSETLFLDSIEAKNGSYLVFRTPGFGWSQPGVELVPGFPDLVMAFRNLAKWHAMGAVLVEKDQIPGKELFAERLPMKRMNQSFTHFLKMLAEVVRSTWGRKWNRLAEQLKDSVPQIDGKIRTIFNRSTEQDAFNVFNFGDFHWPDLWLNYGVSDAYVTEHPIAFKFSSFETSHINTPATDLHHVTYSTLNTKTVLKHKDYLVEEVYYPALVRYLSKFGYGGRPLTLARLKDELRRTELYAILTCIMRVQAEIEAKESDDWAALEKTWTTGEHKTNMNAMHHRRFTDAMKPVMEYAKDRNIFGKGDESGSDEDSNSKSESESD
;
A
#
# COMPACT_ATOMS: atom_id res chain seq x y z
N MET A 1 34.14 -42.11 5.14
CA MET A 1 33.44 -42.07 3.84
C MET A 1 34.32 -41.56 2.70
N ILE A 2 35.65 -41.78 2.74
CA ILE A 2 36.58 -41.54 1.61
C ILE A 2 37.25 -42.88 1.29
N LEU A 3 36.44 -43.89 0.96
CA LEU A 3 36.95 -45.20 0.51
C LEU A 3 36.18 -45.74 -0.71
N ILE A 4 35.26 -44.95 -1.29
CA ILE A 4 34.51 -45.36 -2.49
C ILE A 4 34.30 -44.12 -3.38
N ALA A 5 35.34 -43.70 -4.11
CA ALA A 5 35.22 -42.83 -5.29
C ALA A 5 36.56 -42.67 -6.02
N ILE A 6 37.22 -43.77 -6.41
CA ILE A 6 38.23 -43.75 -7.47
C ILE A 6 37.95 -44.95 -8.37
N ARG A 7 37.25 -44.71 -9.49
CA ARG A 7 37.29 -45.58 -10.66
C ARG A 7 38.10 -44.84 -11.73
N PRO A 8 39.17 -45.42 -12.29
CA PRO A 8 39.83 -44.91 -13.46
C PRO A 8 39.14 -45.44 -14.74
N GLU A 9 38.87 -44.55 -15.68
CA GLU A 9 38.58 -44.92 -17.08
C GLU A 9 39.90 -45.01 -17.87
N SER A 10 39.86 -45.87 -18.90
CA SER A 10 40.93 -46.37 -19.80
C SER A 10 41.78 -47.51 -19.21
N GLU A 11 42.06 -48.63 -19.89
CA GLU A 11 41.87 -49.06 -21.29
C GLU A 11 42.01 -50.60 -21.36
N SER A 12 41.82 -51.15 -22.55
CA SER A 12 41.81 -52.57 -22.92
C SER A 12 42.89 -53.51 -22.31
N HIS A 13 42.44 -54.72 -21.99
CA HIS A 13 43.12 -56.03 -22.00
C HIS A 13 44.41 -56.30 -21.18
N SER A 14 44.24 -57.30 -20.31
CA SER A 14 45.15 -58.42 -19.98
C SER A 14 46.28 -58.20 -18.96
N GLY A 15 46.32 -59.09 -17.95
CA GLY A 15 47.52 -59.44 -17.19
C GLY A 15 47.49 -59.13 -15.69
N ASN A 16 47.12 -60.11 -14.87
CA ASN A 16 47.55 -60.24 -13.46
C ASN A 16 48.98 -60.84 -13.45
N PRO A 17 49.79 -60.88 -12.35
CA PRO A 17 49.54 -60.47 -10.95
C PRO A 17 50.74 -59.81 -10.22
N GLY A 18 50.58 -59.40 -8.95
CA GLY A 18 51.74 -59.14 -8.07
C GLY A 18 51.42 -58.54 -6.69
N GLN A 19 51.58 -59.34 -5.63
CA GLN A 19 51.53 -58.96 -4.21
C GLN A 19 52.61 -57.92 -3.86
N HIS A 20 52.24 -56.69 -3.45
CA HIS A 20 53.13 -55.83 -2.62
C HIS A 20 52.49 -54.59 -1.97
N ASN A 21 51.21 -54.62 -1.58
CA ASN A 21 50.54 -53.42 -1.03
C ASN A 21 49.76 -53.62 0.28
N PHE A 22 50.16 -54.57 1.13
CA PHE A 22 49.48 -54.77 2.43
C PHE A 22 50.30 -54.35 3.66
N GLU A 23 51.61 -54.12 3.55
CA GLU A 23 52.43 -53.71 4.71
C GLU A 23 52.53 -52.19 4.89
N GLN A 24 52.40 -51.38 3.84
CA GLN A 24 52.48 -49.91 3.95
C GLN A 24 51.24 -49.25 4.58
N LEU A 25 50.07 -49.92 4.54
CA LEU A 25 48.83 -49.39 5.15
C LEU A 25 48.78 -49.58 6.68
N THR A 26 49.68 -50.38 7.26
CA THR A 26 49.69 -50.66 8.71
C THR A 26 50.48 -49.59 9.49
N ALA A 27 51.37 -48.83 8.85
CA ALA A 27 52.18 -47.79 9.48
C ALA A 27 51.39 -46.50 9.85
N LEU A 28 50.21 -46.29 9.25
CA LEU A 28 49.35 -45.13 9.53
C LEU A 28 48.55 -45.24 10.85
N LYS A 29 48.62 -46.37 11.56
CA LYS A 29 47.88 -46.59 12.82
C LYS A 29 48.59 -46.11 14.09
N THR A 30 49.80 -45.57 13.99
CA THR A 30 50.57 -45.10 15.15
C THR A 30 51.05 -43.68 14.96
N VAL A 31 50.13 -42.73 14.88
CA VAL A 31 50.42 -41.32 15.19
C VAL A 31 49.89 -41.06 16.59
N ASN A 32 50.80 -40.85 17.54
CA ASN A 32 50.46 -40.63 18.95
C ASN A 32 49.94 -39.20 19.15
N PHE A 33 48.62 -39.05 19.18
CA PHE A 33 47.93 -37.76 19.38
C PHE A 33 48.23 -37.09 20.73
N GLU A 34 48.74 -37.82 21.73
CA GLU A 34 49.11 -37.23 23.03
C GLU A 34 50.39 -36.36 22.96
N SER A 35 51.33 -36.70 22.07
CA SER A 35 52.56 -35.89 21.87
C SER A 35 52.24 -34.52 21.25
N ILE A 36 51.23 -34.50 20.37
CA ILE A 36 50.74 -33.29 19.68
C ILE A 36 50.01 -32.37 20.65
N ARG A 37 49.24 -32.95 21.58
CA ARG A 37 48.55 -32.18 22.64
C ARG A 37 49.54 -31.52 23.59
N GLY A 38 50.64 -32.21 23.94
CA GLY A 38 51.69 -31.68 24.82
C GLY A 38 52.47 -30.48 24.24
N HIS A 39 52.70 -30.46 22.92
CA HIS A 39 53.41 -29.36 22.25
C HIS A 39 52.54 -28.11 22.02
N LEU A 40 51.21 -28.27 21.87
CA LEU A 40 50.30 -27.12 21.72
C LEU A 40 49.97 -26.45 23.06
N THR A 41 50.04 -27.19 24.18
CA THR A 41 49.82 -26.63 25.52
C THR A 41 50.99 -25.83 26.08
N SER A 42 52.18 -25.86 25.47
CA SER A 42 53.32 -25.06 25.93
C SER A 42 53.32 -23.61 25.41
N VAL A 43 52.30 -23.19 24.65
CA VAL A 43 52.19 -21.83 24.06
C VAL A 43 51.32 -20.88 24.92
N GLU A 44 50.91 -21.31 26.12
CA GLU A 44 50.06 -20.51 27.03
C GLU A 44 50.84 -19.64 28.04
N SER A 45 51.95 -19.01 27.62
CA SER A 45 52.62 -17.96 28.42
C SER A 45 52.40 -16.58 27.77
N PRO A 46 51.92 -15.55 28.50
CA PRO A 46 51.64 -14.22 27.92
C PRO A 46 52.87 -13.38 27.55
N GLU A 47 54.10 -13.89 27.70
CA GLU A 47 55.33 -13.09 27.58
C GLU A 47 56.17 -13.33 26.31
N ASP A 48 55.83 -14.30 25.45
CA ASP A 48 56.64 -14.59 24.27
C ASP A 48 56.26 -13.70 23.07
N THR A 49 57.29 -13.18 22.39
CA THR A 49 57.08 -12.25 21.27
C THR A 49 56.66 -12.96 19.98
N PHE A 50 55.97 -12.24 19.08
CA PHE A 50 55.44 -12.77 17.81
C PHE A 50 56.51 -13.45 16.93
N GLU A 51 57.79 -13.08 17.06
CA GLU A 51 58.93 -13.71 16.37
C GLU A 51 59.30 -15.09 16.95
N GLU A 52 59.11 -15.34 18.24
CA GLU A 52 59.37 -16.64 18.87
C GLU A 52 58.28 -17.66 18.56
N GLN A 53 57.02 -17.23 18.51
CA GLN A 53 55.89 -18.07 18.10
C GLN A 53 55.98 -18.49 16.62
N THR A 54 56.47 -17.60 15.75
CA THR A 54 56.68 -17.92 14.33
C THR A 54 57.89 -18.83 14.10
N SER A 55 58.94 -18.72 14.92
CA SER A 55 60.10 -19.63 14.91
C SER A 55 59.72 -21.08 15.28
N LEU A 56 58.90 -21.27 16.34
CA LEU A 56 58.42 -22.58 16.80
C LEU A 56 57.44 -23.26 15.83
N LEU A 57 56.60 -22.47 15.15
CA LEU A 57 55.75 -22.97 14.07
C LEU A 57 56.59 -23.36 12.84
N SER A 58 57.67 -22.63 12.55
CA SER A 58 58.57 -22.95 11.42
C SER A 58 59.37 -24.25 11.63
N SER A 59 59.83 -24.53 12.86
CA SER A 59 60.56 -25.77 13.19
C SER A 59 59.65 -27.00 13.17
N SER A 60 58.39 -26.86 13.61
CA SER A 60 57.37 -27.91 13.53
C SER A 60 57.01 -28.26 12.07
N VAL A 61 56.96 -27.26 11.18
CA VAL A 61 56.73 -27.45 9.74
C VAL A 61 57.92 -28.12 9.04
N LEU A 62 59.16 -27.86 9.49
CA LEU A 62 60.37 -28.54 9.00
C LEU A 62 60.43 -30.02 9.42
N GLU A 63 59.96 -30.35 10.62
CA GLU A 63 59.87 -31.74 11.09
C GLU A 63 58.85 -32.56 10.27
N TRP A 64 57.73 -31.94 9.90
CA TRP A 64 56.73 -32.52 8.99
C TRP A 64 57.26 -32.68 7.56
N GLY A 65 58.09 -31.73 7.11
CA GLY A 65 58.78 -31.81 5.83
C GLY A 65 59.72 -33.02 5.72
N SER A 66 60.42 -33.38 6.81
CA SER A 66 61.33 -34.54 6.81
C SER A 66 60.61 -35.90 6.74
N THR A 67 59.43 -35.99 7.38
CA THR A 67 58.59 -37.20 7.38
C THR A 67 58.00 -37.46 5.98
N ILE A 68 57.61 -36.41 5.26
CA ILE A 68 57.09 -36.50 3.89
C ILE A 68 58.22 -36.72 2.87
N SER A 69 59.40 -36.13 3.11
CA SER A 69 60.60 -36.32 2.29
C SER A 69 61.09 -37.78 2.29
N GLY A 70 60.92 -38.50 3.42
CA GLY A 70 61.19 -39.95 3.50
C GLY A 70 60.21 -40.83 2.73
N ILE A 71 58.99 -40.36 2.44
CA ILE A 71 57.95 -41.12 1.71
C ILE A 71 58.07 -40.94 0.19
N PHE A 72 58.54 -39.78 -0.27
CA PHE A 72 58.58 -39.43 -1.70
C PHE A 72 59.98 -39.17 -2.27
N GLY A 73 61.04 -39.24 -1.46
CA GLY A 73 62.42 -39.23 -1.95
C GLY A 73 62.90 -37.90 -2.54
N VAL A 74 62.39 -36.75 -2.10
CA VAL A 74 62.83 -35.42 -2.54
C VAL A 74 63.10 -34.53 -1.33
N THR A 75 64.28 -33.93 -1.26
CA THR A 75 64.73 -33.10 -0.13
C THR A 75 64.04 -31.73 -0.13
N GLY A 76 63.59 -31.27 1.04
CA GLY A 76 62.75 -30.08 1.22
C GLY A 76 63.37 -28.72 0.84
N GLN A 77 64.58 -28.69 0.28
CA GLN A 77 65.27 -27.46 -0.12
C GLN A 77 65.04 -27.05 -1.58
N GLU A 78 64.38 -27.86 -2.42
CA GLU A 78 64.12 -27.53 -3.83
C GLU A 78 62.74 -26.90 -4.10
N ILE A 79 61.83 -26.84 -3.10
CA ILE A 79 60.46 -26.32 -3.30
C ILE A 79 60.41 -24.79 -3.37
N PHE A 80 61.41 -24.08 -2.81
CA PHE A 80 61.33 -22.63 -2.61
C PHE A 80 62.25 -21.77 -3.49
N THR A 81 63.07 -22.36 -4.37
CA THR A 81 63.96 -21.56 -5.23
C THR A 81 64.09 -22.15 -6.64
N ALA A 82 63.34 -21.60 -7.61
CA ALA A 82 63.74 -21.57 -9.02
C ALA A 82 62.83 -20.62 -9.82
N ASP A 83 63.32 -19.39 -9.99
CA ASP A 83 62.94 -18.51 -11.10
C ASP A 83 63.74 -18.95 -12.35
N ARG A 84 63.11 -18.84 -13.52
CA ARG A 84 63.62 -19.06 -14.90
C ARG A 84 63.74 -20.49 -15.48
N SER A 85 62.86 -20.71 -16.47
CA SER A 85 63.06 -21.40 -17.76
C SER A 85 63.64 -22.84 -17.79
N PHE A 86 62.78 -23.85 -17.99
CA PHE A 86 63.07 -25.09 -18.74
C PHE A 86 61.81 -25.63 -19.47
N PRO A 87 61.94 -26.45 -20.54
CA PRO A 87 60.99 -26.60 -21.63
C PRO A 87 60.01 -27.78 -21.48
N VAL A 88 58.88 -27.60 -22.19
CA VAL A 88 57.88 -28.56 -22.71
C VAL A 88 58.09 -30.03 -22.30
N GLY A 89 57.33 -30.49 -21.31
CA GLY A 89 57.19 -31.92 -21.03
C GLY A 89 56.83 -32.36 -19.61
N SER A 90 56.14 -31.57 -18.79
CA SER A 90 55.57 -32.03 -17.49
C SER A 90 54.68 -30.97 -16.80
N ALA A 91 53.98 -30.15 -17.57
CA ALA A 91 53.24 -28.98 -17.06
C ALA A 91 51.83 -29.26 -16.49
N VAL A 92 51.52 -30.50 -16.07
CA VAL A 92 50.15 -30.85 -15.62
C VAL A 92 50.08 -31.21 -14.12
N GLN A 93 51.18 -31.60 -13.46
CA GLN A 93 51.10 -32.09 -12.07
C GLN A 93 51.33 -31.04 -10.97
N PHE A 94 52.03 -29.94 -11.26
CA PHE A 94 52.32 -28.89 -10.26
C PHE A 94 51.14 -27.96 -9.89
N PRO A 95 50.25 -27.55 -10.82
CA PRO A 95 49.08 -26.74 -10.47
C PRO A 95 48.07 -27.52 -9.62
N LEU A 96 47.91 -28.81 -9.91
CA LEU A 96 47.00 -29.70 -9.18
C LEU A 96 47.43 -29.90 -7.73
N LEU A 97 48.73 -30.08 -7.47
CA LEU A 97 49.21 -30.18 -6.08
C LEU A 97 49.04 -28.87 -5.31
N LYS A 98 49.27 -27.70 -5.92
CA LYS A 98 49.01 -26.39 -5.28
C LYS A 98 47.52 -26.17 -5.00
N ILE A 99 46.64 -26.54 -5.93
CA ILE A 99 45.18 -26.46 -5.74
C ILE A 99 44.73 -27.43 -4.65
N MET A 100 45.30 -28.65 -4.61
CA MET A 100 44.96 -29.65 -3.62
C MET A 100 45.48 -29.27 -2.23
N TRP A 101 46.67 -28.67 -2.13
CA TRP A 101 47.19 -28.10 -0.90
C TRP A 101 46.37 -26.90 -0.45
N PHE A 102 46.03 -25.97 -1.34
CA PHE A 102 45.17 -24.82 -1.02
C PHE A 102 43.77 -25.27 -0.56
N ARG A 103 43.20 -26.31 -1.17
CA ARG A 103 41.93 -26.92 -0.75
C ARG A 103 42.04 -27.69 0.57
N LEU A 104 43.15 -28.37 0.83
CA LEU A 104 43.43 -29.05 2.10
C LEU A 104 43.70 -28.05 3.24
N SER A 105 44.37 -26.92 2.95
CA SER A 105 44.55 -25.80 3.87
C SER A 105 43.21 -25.13 4.16
N LEU A 106 42.36 -24.90 3.15
CA LEU A 106 40.99 -24.41 3.35
C LEU A 106 40.15 -25.38 4.18
N LEU A 107 40.30 -26.69 3.98
CA LEU A 107 39.68 -27.71 4.83
C LEU A 107 40.24 -27.67 6.26
N ALA A 108 41.55 -27.52 6.45
CA ALA A 108 42.19 -27.42 7.76
C ALA A 108 41.86 -26.12 8.51
N PHE A 109 41.60 -25.01 7.81
CA PHE A 109 41.09 -23.75 8.38
C PHE A 109 39.57 -23.77 8.60
N ALA A 110 38.82 -24.61 7.86
CA ALA A 110 37.39 -24.82 8.08
C ALA A 110 37.09 -25.77 9.26
N ILE A 111 38.05 -26.59 9.68
CA ILE A 111 37.84 -27.61 10.72
C ILE A 111 37.78 -27.06 12.16
N PRO A 112 38.50 -26.00 12.57
CA PRO A 112 38.30 -25.40 13.89
C PRO A 112 36.90 -24.79 14.08
N GLY A 113 36.25 -24.32 13.00
CA GLY A 113 34.87 -23.81 13.04
C GLY A 113 33.77 -24.88 12.99
N ILE A 114 34.10 -26.11 12.57
CA ILE A 114 33.12 -27.20 12.37
C ILE A 114 33.15 -28.23 13.52
N ILE A 115 34.15 -28.19 14.41
CA ILE A 115 34.24 -29.06 15.59
C ILE A 115 34.31 -28.22 16.88
N ALA A 116 33.39 -27.27 17.04
CA ALA A 116 32.77 -27.14 18.35
C ALA A 116 31.79 -28.31 18.45
N MET A 117 32.10 -29.33 19.25
CA MET A 117 31.14 -30.38 19.59
C MET A 117 29.84 -29.70 20.02
N SER A 118 28.81 -29.75 19.15
CA SER A 118 27.47 -29.29 19.48
C SER A 118 27.02 -30.04 20.72
N ASP A 119 26.96 -29.34 21.85
CA ASP A 119 26.40 -29.80 23.12
C ASP A 119 24.89 -30.11 23.03
N ILE A 120 24.28 -29.87 21.86
CA ILE A 120 22.97 -30.38 21.49
C ILE A 120 23.14 -31.78 20.89
N ASP A 121 22.97 -32.80 21.73
CA ASP A 121 22.94 -34.22 21.35
C ASP A 121 21.62 -34.90 21.80
N GLU A 122 21.47 -36.18 21.51
CA GLU A 122 20.27 -36.96 21.90
C GLU A 122 20.04 -36.95 23.41
N LYS A 123 21.11 -36.95 24.20
CA LYS A 123 21.05 -36.97 25.67
C LYS A 123 20.49 -35.65 26.19
N PHE A 124 21.03 -34.53 25.72
CA PHE A 124 20.54 -33.20 26.05
C PHE A 124 19.06 -33.05 25.67
N LEU A 125 18.69 -33.42 24.45
CA LEU A 125 17.29 -33.34 23.99
C LEU A 125 16.38 -34.26 24.81
N GLN A 126 16.86 -35.44 25.21
CA GLN A 126 16.13 -36.35 26.09
C GLN A 126 15.89 -35.73 27.46
N GLU A 127 16.88 -35.08 28.07
CA GLU A 127 16.72 -34.39 29.35
C GLU A 127 15.67 -33.27 29.27
N VAL A 128 15.77 -32.42 28.25
CA VAL A 128 14.80 -31.33 28.00
C VAL A 128 13.39 -31.89 27.79
N MET A 129 13.22 -32.87 26.91
CA MET A 129 11.91 -33.43 26.60
C MET A 129 11.31 -34.23 27.76
N THR A 130 12.12 -34.95 28.53
CA THR A 130 11.67 -35.67 29.73
C THR A 130 11.11 -34.69 30.76
N ARG A 131 11.83 -33.59 31.04
CA ARG A 131 11.37 -32.55 31.96
C ARG A 131 10.07 -31.90 31.50
N GLU A 132 9.96 -31.59 30.22
CA GLU A 132 8.84 -30.82 29.69
C GLU A 132 7.57 -31.66 29.52
N LEU A 133 7.69 -32.88 29.01
CA LEU A 133 6.55 -33.78 28.79
C LEU A 133 6.04 -34.41 30.10
N ALA A 134 6.90 -34.51 31.13
CA ALA A 134 6.45 -34.92 32.46
C ALA A 134 5.39 -33.97 33.05
N LYS A 135 5.41 -32.67 32.68
CA LYS A 135 4.38 -31.69 33.09
C LYS A 135 3.00 -31.99 32.50
N GLU A 136 2.96 -32.75 31.41
CA GLU A 136 1.76 -33.19 30.71
C GLU A 136 1.39 -34.65 31.09
N GLY A 137 2.08 -35.25 32.06
CA GLY A 137 1.86 -36.63 32.51
C GLY A 137 2.45 -37.70 31.59
N LEU A 138 3.25 -37.31 30.60
CA LEU A 138 3.87 -38.22 29.63
C LEU A 138 5.26 -38.67 30.08
N GLN A 139 5.55 -39.96 29.98
CA GLN A 139 6.85 -40.54 30.37
C GLN A 139 7.69 -40.87 29.14
N VAL A 140 8.78 -40.13 28.96
CA VAL A 140 9.76 -40.34 27.89
C VAL A 140 10.66 -41.54 28.23
N GLU A 141 10.84 -42.45 27.27
CA GLU A 141 11.78 -43.57 27.34
C GLU A 141 13.12 -43.18 26.70
N ARG A 142 13.09 -42.70 25.45
CA ARG A 142 14.27 -42.20 24.74
C ARG A 142 13.93 -41.14 23.71
N VAL A 143 14.90 -40.32 23.34
CA VAL A 143 14.79 -39.37 22.21
C VAL A 143 15.85 -39.72 21.17
N LYS A 144 15.46 -39.68 19.89
CA LYS A 144 16.35 -39.84 18.74
C LYS A 144 16.44 -38.54 17.97
N LEU A 145 17.63 -38.00 17.76
CA LEU A 145 17.85 -36.84 16.90
C LEU A 145 17.81 -37.31 15.45
N LEU A 146 16.88 -36.77 14.67
CA LEU A 146 16.73 -37.09 13.26
C LEU A 146 17.62 -36.18 12.41
N LYS A 147 17.60 -34.88 12.71
CA LYS A 147 18.31 -33.88 11.92
C LYS A 147 18.60 -32.63 12.76
N LEU A 148 19.80 -32.08 12.57
CA LEU A 148 20.14 -30.74 13.00
C LEU A 148 20.50 -29.94 11.74
N SER A 149 19.75 -28.88 11.46
CA SER A 149 19.97 -28.05 10.27
C SER A 149 19.87 -26.57 10.60
N PRO A 150 20.43 -25.67 9.78
CA PRO A 150 20.12 -24.25 9.87
C PRO A 150 18.60 -24.02 9.79
N PHE A 151 18.08 -23.09 10.60
CA PHE A 151 16.69 -22.64 10.50
C PHE A 151 16.57 -21.53 9.44
N ASP A 152 17.53 -20.61 9.41
CA ASP A 152 17.75 -19.65 8.33
C ASP A 152 19.18 -19.75 7.82
N THR A 153 19.48 -19.05 6.73
CA THR A 153 20.86 -18.86 6.26
C THR A 153 21.68 -18.16 7.35
N VAL A 154 22.84 -18.71 7.68
CA VAL A 154 23.74 -18.15 8.71
C VAL A 154 24.06 -16.69 8.37
N GLY A 155 24.04 -15.81 9.37
CA GLY A 155 24.27 -14.37 9.17
C GLY A 155 23.05 -13.54 8.77
N THR A 156 21.93 -14.15 8.33
CA THR A 156 20.72 -13.38 7.94
C THR A 156 20.05 -12.67 9.10
N VAL A 157 20.11 -13.23 10.30
CA VAL A 157 19.70 -12.57 11.54
C VAL A 157 20.95 -12.18 12.31
N PHE A 158 21.22 -10.89 12.36
CA PHE A 158 22.44 -10.40 12.99
C PHE A 158 22.60 -10.83 14.43
N GLY A 159 21.53 -10.71 15.23
CA GLY A 159 21.62 -10.92 16.68
C GLY A 159 21.69 -12.37 17.15
N SER A 160 21.64 -13.37 16.26
CA SER A 160 21.69 -14.79 16.64
C SER A 160 21.89 -15.73 15.45
N ASP A 161 22.51 -16.87 15.69
CA ASP A 161 22.48 -18.01 14.76
C ASP A 161 21.38 -19.00 15.18
N ARG A 162 20.54 -19.40 14.22
CA ARG A 162 19.35 -20.23 14.49
C ARG A 162 19.41 -21.58 13.79
N ARG A 163 19.22 -22.65 14.56
CA ARG A 163 19.25 -24.05 14.10
C ARG A 163 17.95 -24.76 14.47
N ARG A 164 17.50 -25.68 13.62
CA ARG A 164 16.37 -26.57 13.87
C ARG A 164 16.86 -27.96 14.26
N ALA A 165 16.37 -28.45 15.39
CA ALA A 165 16.56 -29.84 15.81
C ALA A 165 15.25 -30.62 15.61
N GLU A 166 15.24 -31.56 14.68
CA GLU A 166 14.14 -32.49 14.44
C GLU A 166 14.41 -33.80 15.18
N MET A 167 13.45 -34.25 15.99
CA MET A 167 13.60 -35.42 16.85
C MET A 167 12.38 -36.33 16.86
N GLU A 168 12.61 -37.58 17.23
CA GLU A 168 11.58 -38.58 17.47
C GLU A 168 11.64 -39.02 18.93
N ILE A 169 10.51 -38.89 19.62
CA ILE A 169 10.36 -39.12 21.06
C ILE A 169 9.61 -40.43 21.24
N PHE A 170 10.19 -41.37 21.98
CA PHE A 170 9.60 -42.66 22.29
C PHE A 170 9.11 -42.62 23.74
N PHE A 171 7.83 -42.91 23.96
CA PHE A 171 7.21 -42.94 25.28
C PHE A 171 7.21 -44.36 25.84
N LYS A 172 7.21 -44.47 27.18
CA LYS A 172 7.05 -45.78 27.86
C LYS A 172 5.71 -46.46 27.58
N SER A 173 4.71 -45.73 27.08
CA SER A 173 3.45 -46.31 26.59
C SER A 173 3.62 -47.11 25.30
N GLY A 174 4.76 -47.00 24.62
CA GLY A 174 5.01 -47.54 23.28
C GLY A 174 4.63 -46.58 22.15
N GLU A 175 4.06 -45.42 22.46
CA GLU A 175 3.75 -44.36 21.48
C GLU A 175 5.00 -43.58 21.07
N THR A 176 4.95 -42.99 19.88
CA THR A 176 6.04 -42.19 19.32
C THR A 176 5.53 -40.83 18.85
N LEU A 177 6.28 -39.76 19.11
CA LEU A 177 5.97 -38.40 18.68
C LEU A 177 7.15 -37.79 17.93
N LYS A 178 6.91 -37.31 16.71
CA LYS A 178 7.86 -36.45 16.00
C LYS A 178 7.68 -35.00 16.43
N LYS A 179 8.77 -34.32 16.72
CA LYS A 179 8.79 -32.94 17.18
C LYS A 179 10.03 -32.20 16.67
N SER A 180 9.94 -30.89 16.54
CA SER A 180 11.09 -30.04 16.28
C SER A 180 11.14 -28.85 17.22
N LEU A 181 12.36 -28.36 17.45
CA LEU A 181 12.68 -27.21 18.29
C LEU A 181 13.64 -26.27 17.54
N ILE A 182 13.61 -24.99 17.87
CA ILE A 182 14.58 -24.00 17.39
C ILE A 182 15.57 -23.68 18.49
N ILE A 183 16.84 -23.77 18.14
CA ILE A 183 17.98 -23.41 18.98
C ILE A 183 18.49 -22.07 18.46
N VAL A 184 18.52 -21.08 19.34
CA VAL A 184 18.97 -19.72 19.07
C VAL A 184 20.24 -19.52 19.88
N ASP A 185 21.37 -19.38 19.21
CA ASP A 185 22.68 -19.19 19.81
C ASP A 185 23.19 -17.76 19.56
N ILE A 186 24.00 -17.24 20.48
CA ILE A 186 24.83 -16.07 20.16
C ILE A 186 25.82 -16.45 19.04
N PRO A 187 26.05 -15.57 18.04
CA PRO A 187 27.04 -15.82 17.01
C PRO A 187 28.45 -16.00 17.59
N THR A 188 29.30 -16.74 16.88
CA THR A 188 30.70 -16.94 17.26
C THR A 188 31.69 -16.08 16.45
N ASP A 189 31.17 -15.21 15.60
CA ASP A 189 31.93 -14.29 14.75
C ASP A 189 31.95 -12.87 15.36
N GLU A 190 32.44 -11.91 14.58
CA GLU A 190 32.61 -10.49 14.92
C GLU A 190 31.32 -9.83 15.47
N ARG A 191 30.14 -10.40 15.15
CA ARG A 191 28.84 -9.89 15.64
C ARG A 191 28.70 -10.05 17.15
N ALA A 192 29.37 -11.03 17.76
CA ALA A 192 29.25 -11.35 19.18
C ALA A 192 29.56 -10.14 20.08
N ASP A 193 30.64 -9.42 19.78
CA ASP A 193 31.08 -8.26 20.56
C ASP A 193 30.06 -7.11 20.49
N ILE A 194 29.49 -6.87 19.31
CA ILE A 194 28.46 -5.86 19.10
C ILE A 194 27.16 -6.25 19.84
N ILE A 195 26.74 -7.51 19.71
CA ILE A 195 25.55 -8.05 20.40
C ILE A 195 25.68 -7.90 21.91
N ASN A 196 26.85 -8.21 22.45
CA ASN A 196 27.17 -8.06 23.88
C ASN A 196 27.17 -6.58 24.29
N LYS A 197 27.83 -5.70 23.53
CA LYS A 197 27.85 -4.25 23.79
C LYS A 197 26.45 -3.64 23.80
N LEU A 198 25.58 -4.08 22.89
CA LEU A 198 24.19 -3.62 22.79
C LEU A 198 23.25 -4.30 23.79
N GLY A 199 23.65 -5.45 24.35
CA GLY A 199 22.84 -6.28 25.25
C GLY A 199 21.62 -6.91 24.55
N LEU A 200 21.72 -7.23 23.26
CA LEU A 200 20.58 -7.74 22.47
C LEU A 200 20.12 -9.12 22.95
N PHE A 201 21.06 -10.05 23.10
CA PHE A 201 20.76 -11.42 23.50
C PHE A 201 20.40 -11.52 24.99
N GLU A 202 21.06 -10.73 25.84
CA GLU A 202 20.71 -10.60 27.26
C GLU A 202 19.23 -10.21 27.43
N ARG A 203 18.78 -9.21 26.67
CA ARG A 203 17.41 -8.72 26.71
C ARG A 203 16.41 -9.78 26.25
N GLU A 204 16.71 -10.52 25.19
CA GLU A 204 15.87 -11.62 24.72
C GLU A 204 15.75 -12.74 25.78
N ILE A 205 16.86 -13.13 26.41
CA ILE A 205 16.84 -14.08 27.53
C ILE A 205 15.99 -13.56 28.68
N ASN A 206 16.08 -12.27 29.04
CA ASN A 206 15.25 -11.67 30.08
C ASN A 206 13.75 -11.69 29.74
N MET A 207 13.38 -11.53 28.46
CA MET A 207 12.00 -11.69 28.01
C MET A 207 11.49 -13.11 28.26
N TYR A 208 12.23 -14.13 27.82
CA TYR A 208 11.81 -15.53 27.96
C TYR A 208 11.94 -16.07 29.39
N LYS A 209 12.86 -15.53 30.21
CA LYS A 209 13.08 -15.95 31.60
C LYS A 209 12.10 -15.30 32.58
N HIS A 210 11.72 -14.04 32.36
CA HIS A 210 10.98 -13.24 33.34
C HIS A 210 9.66 -12.67 32.79
N MET A 211 9.71 -11.93 31.67
CA MET A 211 8.53 -11.19 31.17
C MET A 211 7.43 -12.10 30.65
N LEU A 212 7.73 -12.91 29.64
CA LEU A 212 6.76 -13.75 28.94
C LEU A 212 6.16 -14.83 29.86
N PRO A 213 6.91 -15.48 30.76
CA PRO A 213 6.32 -16.39 31.74
C PRO A 213 5.38 -15.69 32.73
N ALA A 214 5.65 -14.44 33.11
CA ALA A 214 4.77 -13.67 33.98
C ALA A 214 3.46 -13.31 33.26
N MET A 215 3.54 -12.89 32.01
CA MET A 215 2.37 -12.67 31.15
C MET A 215 1.55 -13.95 30.99
N ASP A 216 2.19 -15.10 30.77
CA ASP A 216 1.50 -16.39 30.65
C ASP A 216 0.75 -16.75 31.93
N LYS A 217 1.38 -16.64 33.10
CA LYS A 217 0.71 -16.88 34.39
C LYS A 217 -0.48 -15.94 34.60
N TYR A 218 -0.34 -14.68 34.18
CA TYR A 218 -1.40 -13.70 34.29
C TYR A 218 -2.60 -14.05 33.38
N LEU A 219 -2.35 -14.44 32.13
CA LEU A 219 -3.41 -14.86 31.20
C LEU A 219 -4.19 -16.09 31.72
N HIS A 220 -3.50 -17.10 32.25
CA HIS A 220 -4.16 -18.27 32.84
C HIS A 220 -5.14 -17.90 33.96
N LYS A 221 -4.79 -16.90 34.79
CA LYS A 221 -5.66 -16.44 35.90
C LYS A 221 -7.00 -15.90 35.41
N PHE A 222 -7.02 -15.25 34.24
CA PHE A 222 -8.23 -14.62 33.71
C PHE A 222 -9.12 -15.58 32.91
N GLN A 223 -8.73 -16.87 32.79
CA GLN A 223 -9.39 -17.85 31.93
C GLN A 223 -9.59 -17.33 30.50
N ASP A 224 -8.76 -16.36 30.10
CA ASP A 224 -8.77 -15.88 28.74
C ASP A 224 -8.26 -17.02 27.88
N ASP A 225 -8.95 -17.30 26.77
CA ASP A 225 -8.66 -18.43 25.89
C ASP A 225 -7.17 -18.40 25.56
N TYR A 226 -6.42 -19.26 26.25
CA TYR A 226 -4.98 -19.11 26.50
C TYR A 226 -4.15 -19.11 25.20
N LEU A 227 -4.79 -19.52 24.11
CA LEU A 227 -4.21 -19.69 22.78
C LEU A 227 -4.60 -18.60 21.78
N ARG A 228 -5.66 -17.82 22.00
CA ARG A 228 -6.10 -16.82 21.01
C ARG A 228 -5.22 -15.57 21.08
N ASN A 229 -4.53 -15.30 19.97
CA ASN A 229 -3.71 -14.10 19.70
C ASN A 229 -2.56 -13.84 20.69
N LYS A 230 -2.02 -14.90 21.33
CA LYS A 230 -0.74 -14.84 22.04
C LYS A 230 0.40 -14.83 21.02
N MET A 231 1.17 -13.75 20.91
CA MET A 231 2.22 -13.62 19.88
C MET A 231 3.55 -14.31 20.18
N TRP A 232 3.90 -14.66 21.42
CA TRP A 232 5.21 -15.29 21.70
C TRP A 232 5.17 -16.82 21.67
N LEU A 233 6.35 -17.41 21.41
CA LEU A 233 6.62 -18.85 21.49
C LEU A 233 6.96 -19.30 22.92
N LYS A 234 6.80 -20.58 23.23
CA LYS A 234 7.26 -21.16 24.51
C LYS A 234 8.76 -21.44 24.44
N ALA A 235 9.50 -21.03 25.48
CA ALA A 235 10.86 -21.50 25.73
C ALA A 235 10.84 -22.85 26.45
N TYR A 236 11.70 -23.78 26.02
CA TYR A 236 11.90 -25.07 26.63
C TYR A 236 13.13 -25.10 27.52
N ASP A 237 14.22 -24.46 27.11
CA ASP A 237 15.47 -24.42 27.87
C ASP A 237 16.30 -23.18 27.50
N MET A 238 17.22 -22.79 28.37
CA MET A 238 18.03 -21.57 28.20
C MET A 238 19.39 -21.75 28.87
N LYS A 239 20.45 -21.25 28.23
CA LYS A 239 21.77 -21.05 28.84
C LYS A 239 22.02 -19.57 28.98
N GLU A 240 22.47 -19.15 30.16
CA GLU A 240 22.62 -17.74 30.50
C GLU A 240 23.40 -16.98 29.41
N PHE A 241 22.71 -16.01 28.80
CA PHE A 241 23.17 -15.07 27.77
C PHE A 241 23.82 -15.66 26.53
N THR A 242 23.70 -16.97 26.30
CA THR A 242 24.41 -17.65 25.20
C THR A 242 23.52 -18.56 24.36
N ARG A 243 22.42 -19.09 24.92
CA ARG A 243 21.49 -19.95 24.18
C ARG A 243 20.06 -19.85 24.67
N LEU A 244 19.13 -19.93 23.72
CA LEU A 244 17.70 -20.08 23.95
C LEU A 244 17.14 -21.23 23.09
N ILE A 245 16.32 -22.10 23.67
CA ILE A 245 15.62 -23.17 22.95
C ILE A 245 14.12 -22.90 23.02
N ILE A 246 13.49 -22.71 21.87
CA ILE A 246 12.07 -22.36 21.74
C ILE A 246 11.30 -23.35 20.86
N GLN A 247 9.98 -23.24 20.91
CA GLN A 247 9.07 -23.90 19.97
C GLN A 247 9.43 -23.62 18.52
N ASP A 248 9.36 -24.66 17.70
CA ASP A 248 9.40 -24.51 16.26
C ASP A 248 8.06 -23.98 15.75
N VAL A 249 8.09 -22.79 15.15
CA VAL A 249 6.93 -22.09 14.61
C VAL A 249 6.31 -22.87 13.46
N ASP A 250 7.12 -23.56 12.65
CA ASP A 250 6.65 -24.40 11.55
C ASP A 250 5.94 -25.66 12.09
N TYR A 251 6.46 -26.23 13.18
CA TYR A 251 5.81 -27.34 13.88
C TYR A 251 4.42 -26.96 14.40
N LEU A 252 4.23 -25.69 14.77
CA LEU A 252 2.94 -25.13 15.17
C LEU A 252 2.02 -24.77 14.00
N LYS A 253 2.46 -25.00 12.75
CA LYS A 253 1.78 -24.67 11.49
C LYS A 253 1.50 -23.17 11.34
N TYR A 254 2.48 -22.35 11.72
CA TYR A 254 2.49 -20.93 11.43
C TYR A 254 3.49 -20.66 10.29
N TYR A 255 3.15 -19.77 9.37
CA TYR A 255 3.90 -19.52 8.15
C TYR A 255 4.10 -18.02 7.93
N LYS A 256 5.24 -17.62 7.33
CA LYS A 256 5.44 -16.23 6.90
C LYS A 256 4.54 -15.89 5.71
N LYS A 257 4.04 -14.65 5.66
CA LYS A 257 3.51 -14.07 4.42
C LYS A 257 4.69 -13.61 3.55
N ASN A 258 4.45 -13.46 2.25
CA ASN A 258 5.43 -12.84 1.36
C ASN A 258 5.68 -11.39 1.83
N THR A 259 6.90 -11.12 2.27
CA THR A 259 7.29 -9.82 2.82
C THR A 259 7.18 -8.69 1.77
N TYR A 260 7.34 -9.01 0.48
CA TYR A 260 7.29 -8.03 -0.62
C TYR A 260 5.87 -7.61 -1.00
N GLU A 261 4.89 -8.47 -0.79
CA GLU A 261 3.48 -8.17 -1.06
C GLU A 261 2.89 -7.32 0.07
N GLY A 262 3.35 -7.51 1.31
CA GLY A 262 2.80 -6.82 2.48
C GLY A 262 1.57 -7.54 3.06
N LEU A 263 1.07 -7.03 4.18
CA LEU A 263 -0.11 -7.56 4.88
C LEU A 263 -1.38 -6.87 4.38
N ASP A 264 -2.39 -7.66 4.02
CA ASP A 264 -3.74 -7.15 3.75
C ASP A 264 -4.40 -6.68 5.05
N MET A 265 -5.64 -6.18 4.93
CA MET A 265 -6.41 -5.66 6.06
C MET A 265 -6.62 -6.71 7.16
N GLU A 266 -6.93 -7.97 6.82
CA GLU A 266 -7.23 -9.01 7.81
C GLU A 266 -5.99 -9.49 8.54
N HIS A 267 -4.87 -9.69 7.83
CA HIS A 267 -3.57 -9.94 8.44
C HIS A 267 -3.13 -8.81 9.35
N SER A 268 -3.35 -7.57 8.90
CA SER A 268 -3.02 -6.39 9.70
C SER A 268 -3.83 -6.33 10.98
N LYS A 269 -5.13 -6.60 10.93
CA LYS A 269 -5.99 -6.65 12.13
C LYS A 269 -5.57 -7.75 13.10
N ILE A 270 -5.23 -8.96 12.63
CA ILE A 270 -4.73 -10.04 13.51
C ILE A 270 -3.41 -9.66 14.17
N ALA A 271 -2.49 -9.03 13.42
CA ALA A 271 -1.22 -8.59 13.97
C ALA A 271 -1.40 -7.50 15.02
N LEU A 272 -2.22 -6.49 14.73
CA LEU A 272 -2.49 -5.37 15.63
C LEU A 272 -3.26 -5.79 16.89
N ASP A 273 -4.20 -6.73 16.79
CA ASP A 273 -4.89 -7.28 17.97
C ASP A 273 -3.91 -8.01 18.91
N ALA A 274 -3.01 -8.83 18.35
CA ALA A 274 -2.00 -9.54 19.12
C ALA A 274 -0.98 -8.56 19.78
N LEU A 275 -0.57 -7.52 19.06
CA LEU A 275 0.30 -6.46 19.58
C LEU A 275 -0.38 -5.67 20.70
N ALA A 276 -1.63 -5.28 20.51
CA ALA A 276 -2.42 -4.56 21.52
C ALA A 276 -2.54 -5.38 22.81
N LYS A 277 -2.77 -6.69 22.71
CA LYS A 277 -2.80 -7.61 23.86
C LYS A 277 -1.45 -7.67 24.57
N PHE A 278 -0.35 -7.79 23.82
CA PHE A 278 1.00 -7.80 24.38
C PHE A 278 1.34 -6.50 25.13
N HIS A 279 1.02 -5.34 24.55
CA HIS A 279 1.19 -4.04 25.18
C HIS A 279 0.33 -3.85 26.43
N ALA A 280 -0.92 -4.30 26.42
CA ALA A 280 -1.75 -4.23 27.63
C ALA A 280 -1.14 -5.04 28.79
N LEU A 281 -0.65 -6.26 28.51
CA LEU A 281 0.00 -7.10 29.52
C LEU A 281 1.30 -6.48 30.04
N GLY A 282 2.10 -5.89 29.15
CA GLY A 282 3.35 -5.22 29.49
C GLY A 282 3.18 -4.09 30.50
N ALA A 283 2.22 -3.20 30.23
CA ALA A 283 1.86 -2.11 31.13
C ALA A 283 1.44 -2.63 32.52
N ILE A 284 0.70 -3.75 32.56
CA ILE A 284 0.23 -4.37 33.80
C ILE A 284 1.37 -5.03 34.59
N MET A 285 2.32 -5.70 33.92
CA MET A 285 3.49 -6.26 34.58
C MET A 285 4.28 -5.16 35.32
N LYS A 286 4.40 -3.97 34.73
CA LYS A 286 5.00 -2.80 35.38
C LYS A 286 4.15 -2.25 36.52
N GLU A 287 2.87 -1.97 36.27
CA GLU A 287 1.97 -1.35 37.26
C GLU A 287 1.90 -2.16 38.55
N LYS A 288 1.85 -3.49 38.43
CA LYS A 288 1.78 -4.41 39.57
C LYS A 288 3.15 -4.81 40.11
N ASN A 289 4.23 -4.26 39.55
CA ASN A 289 5.61 -4.56 39.92
C ASN A 289 5.93 -6.07 39.90
N ILE A 290 5.39 -6.79 38.90
CA ILE A 290 5.56 -8.26 38.76
C ILE A 290 6.93 -8.58 38.15
N VAL A 291 7.43 -7.72 37.24
CA VAL A 291 8.69 -7.90 36.53
C VAL A 291 9.52 -6.63 36.64
N ASP A 292 10.82 -6.77 36.88
CA ASP A 292 11.77 -5.65 36.84
C ASP A 292 11.95 -5.17 35.39
N MET A 293 11.78 -3.86 35.18
CA MET A 293 11.92 -3.23 33.86
C MET A 293 13.34 -2.75 33.57
N LYS A 294 14.26 -2.83 34.54
CA LYS A 294 15.65 -2.38 34.37
C LYS A 294 16.37 -3.00 33.15
N PRO A 295 16.20 -4.30 32.81
CA PRO A 295 16.81 -4.87 31.59
C PRO A 295 16.29 -4.25 30.28
N PHE A 296 15.19 -3.51 30.34
CA PHE A 296 14.45 -2.97 29.19
C PHE A 296 14.46 -1.43 29.14
N ASP A 297 15.32 -0.76 29.90
CA ASP A 297 15.17 0.68 30.16
C ASP A 297 15.56 1.58 28.97
N LEU A 298 16.56 1.16 28.17
CA LEU A 298 17.09 1.93 27.05
C LEU A 298 16.92 1.18 25.73
N SER A 299 16.58 1.92 24.67
CA SER A 299 16.62 1.43 23.29
C SER A 299 18.06 1.25 22.80
N VAL A 300 18.25 0.55 21.68
CA VAL A 300 19.59 0.41 21.05
C VAL A 300 20.15 1.78 20.62
N GLY A 301 19.32 2.65 20.05
CA GLY A 301 19.75 3.99 19.63
C GLY A 301 20.16 4.90 20.78
N GLN A 302 19.69 4.63 22.01
CA GLN A 302 20.13 5.36 23.20
C GLN A 302 21.44 4.84 23.78
N LYS A 303 21.88 3.63 23.39
CA LYS A 303 23.14 3.03 23.86
C LYS A 303 24.33 3.35 22.96
N VAL A 304 24.09 3.62 21.68
CA VAL A 304 25.13 3.82 20.66
C VAL A 304 24.73 4.95 19.73
N ASP A 305 25.68 5.87 19.49
CA ASP A 305 25.53 6.93 18.51
C ASP A 305 25.46 6.34 17.09
N ARG A 306 24.41 6.70 16.36
CA ARG A 306 24.19 6.30 14.95
C ARG A 306 23.97 7.50 14.04
N THR A 307 24.48 8.67 14.43
CA THR A 307 24.38 9.92 13.65
C THR A 307 24.84 9.71 12.21
N GLU A 308 26.05 9.17 12.01
CA GLU A 308 26.60 8.95 10.67
C GLU A 308 25.77 7.98 9.83
N TRP A 309 25.23 6.94 10.46
CA TRP A 309 24.42 5.93 9.77
C TRP A 309 23.12 6.54 9.24
N TYR A 310 22.35 7.23 10.10
CA TYR A 310 21.12 7.89 9.65
C TYR A 310 21.38 9.03 8.67
N ALA A 311 22.49 9.77 8.84
CA ALA A 311 22.89 10.81 7.90
C ALA A 311 23.13 10.22 6.50
N LYS A 312 23.88 9.11 6.41
CA LYS A 312 24.11 8.39 5.15
C LYS A 312 22.80 7.93 4.52
N ILE A 313 21.87 7.36 5.29
CA ILE A 313 20.56 6.93 4.76
C ILE A 313 19.81 8.09 4.11
N PHE A 314 19.69 9.21 4.82
CA PHE A 314 18.94 10.37 4.34
C PHE A 314 19.61 11.02 3.13
N GLN A 315 20.95 11.07 3.10
CA GLN A 315 21.72 11.54 1.94
C GLN A 315 21.53 10.63 0.71
N GLN A 316 21.56 9.31 0.90
CA GLN A 316 21.34 8.37 -0.20
C GLN A 316 19.88 8.41 -0.69
N PHE A 317 18.92 8.61 0.20
CA PHE A 317 17.53 8.82 -0.17
C PHE A 317 17.35 10.11 -0.98
N ALA A 318 17.93 11.23 -0.54
CA ALA A 318 17.95 12.48 -1.30
C ALA A 318 18.59 12.30 -2.69
N LYS A 319 19.70 11.56 -2.78
CA LYS A 319 20.35 11.22 -4.06
C LYS A 319 19.44 10.37 -4.95
N SER A 320 18.73 9.40 -4.38
CA SER A 320 17.75 8.58 -5.11
C SER A 320 16.65 9.45 -5.72
N ILE A 321 16.10 10.39 -4.93
CA ILE A 321 15.10 11.35 -5.37
C ILE A 321 15.60 12.13 -6.59
N ARG A 322 16.77 12.78 -6.49
CA ARG A 322 17.34 13.56 -7.62
C ARG A 322 17.57 12.73 -8.88
N SER A 323 17.91 11.46 -8.70
CA SER A 323 18.34 10.62 -9.82
C SER A 323 17.17 9.92 -10.51
N HIS A 324 16.06 9.66 -9.81
CA HIS A 324 14.98 8.79 -10.33
C HIS A 324 13.57 9.38 -10.20
N TRP A 325 13.37 10.53 -9.55
CA TRP A 325 12.03 11.02 -9.20
C TRP A 325 11.53 12.19 -10.02
N GLY A 326 12.38 12.82 -10.83
CA GLY A 326 12.02 14.02 -11.59
C GLY A 326 12.57 15.29 -10.95
N ALA A 327 12.64 16.36 -11.75
CA ALA A 327 13.28 17.62 -11.33
C ALA A 327 12.45 18.40 -10.31
N GLU A 328 11.13 18.20 -10.32
CA GLU A 328 10.15 18.79 -9.42
C GLU A 328 10.31 18.34 -7.97
N TRP A 329 10.97 17.19 -7.72
CA TRP A 329 11.27 16.69 -6.38
C TRP A 329 12.58 17.21 -5.79
N GLU A 330 13.30 18.11 -6.48
CA GLU A 330 14.52 18.74 -5.94
C GLU A 330 14.31 19.41 -4.56
N PRO A 331 13.21 20.14 -4.29
CA PRO A 331 12.95 20.68 -2.96
C PRO A 331 12.88 19.59 -1.88
N THR A 332 12.29 18.44 -2.21
CA THR A 332 12.19 17.27 -1.31
C THR A 332 13.56 16.63 -1.08
N ALA A 333 14.35 16.45 -2.14
CA ALA A 333 15.72 15.94 -2.01
C ALA A 333 16.57 16.85 -1.11
N LYS A 334 16.49 18.18 -1.31
CA LYS A 334 17.17 19.16 -0.47
C LYS A 334 16.71 19.09 0.99
N TYR A 335 15.41 18.93 1.23
CA TYR A 335 14.88 18.74 2.59
C TYR A 335 15.51 17.53 3.28
N PHE A 336 15.57 16.36 2.63
CA PHE A 336 16.17 15.16 3.23
C PHE A 336 17.68 15.29 3.44
N GLU A 337 18.39 16.00 2.54
CA GLU A 337 19.80 16.31 2.69
C GLU A 337 20.08 17.23 3.89
N GLU A 338 19.29 18.28 4.09
CA GLU A 338 19.41 19.15 5.26
C GLU A 338 19.06 18.39 6.55
N LYS A 339 17.99 17.57 6.51
CA LYS A 339 17.51 16.75 7.62
C LYS A 339 18.51 15.66 8.03
N SER A 340 19.40 15.23 7.14
CA SER A 340 20.37 14.17 7.40
C SER A 340 21.29 14.48 8.60
N SER A 341 21.53 15.76 8.87
CA SER A 341 22.41 16.22 9.95
C SER A 341 21.73 16.20 11.33
N THR A 342 20.40 16.28 11.41
CA THR A 342 19.66 16.40 12.68
C THR A 342 18.83 15.17 13.03
N ILE A 343 18.53 14.30 12.04
CA ILE A 343 17.55 13.22 12.15
C ILE A 343 17.81 12.29 13.35
N PHE A 344 19.05 11.84 13.57
CA PHE A 344 19.33 10.89 14.64
C PHE A 344 19.08 11.49 16.03
N HIS A 345 19.45 12.76 16.23
CA HIS A 345 19.18 13.47 17.48
C HIS A 345 17.68 13.60 17.71
N GLU A 346 16.91 13.99 16.69
CA GLU A 346 15.45 14.09 16.78
C GLU A 346 14.79 12.74 17.12
N LEU A 347 15.23 11.64 16.49
CA LEU A 347 14.74 10.28 16.79
C LEU A 347 15.11 9.82 18.20
N THR A 348 16.31 10.18 18.66
CA THR A 348 16.78 9.86 20.01
C THR A 348 15.98 10.60 21.07
N GLU A 349 15.76 11.91 20.89
CA GLU A 349 14.90 12.71 21.76
C GLU A 349 13.46 12.18 21.76
N MET A 350 12.92 11.85 20.58
CA MET A 350 11.58 11.28 20.43
C MET A 350 11.41 9.95 21.15
N SER A 351 12.48 9.15 21.22
CA SER A 351 12.55 7.85 21.89
C SER A 351 12.87 7.94 23.39
N LYS A 352 13.11 9.13 23.94
CA LYS A 352 13.24 9.29 25.39
C LYS A 352 11.90 8.99 26.05
N LYS A 353 11.93 8.06 27.00
CA LYS A 353 10.76 7.67 27.78
C LYS A 353 10.24 8.85 28.61
N ASP A 354 9.00 9.23 28.39
CA ASP A 354 8.26 10.17 29.22
C ASP A 354 7.46 9.39 30.27
N VAL A 355 7.91 9.43 31.53
CA VAL A 355 7.28 8.71 32.65
C VAL A 355 5.88 9.22 33.01
N SER A 356 5.49 10.41 32.53
CA SER A 356 4.16 10.97 32.73
C SER A 356 3.11 10.37 31.78
N LYS A 357 3.55 9.79 30.66
CA LYS A 357 2.71 9.19 29.62
C LYS A 357 2.52 7.69 29.82
N PHE A 358 1.60 7.11 29.03
CA PHE A 358 1.42 5.68 28.96
C PHE A 358 2.64 5.01 28.32
N ASN A 359 3.21 4.01 29.01
CA ASN A 359 4.37 3.25 28.56
C ASN A 359 4.14 1.76 28.82
N THR A 360 4.70 0.92 27.95
CA THR A 360 4.65 -0.53 28.02
C THR A 360 5.96 -1.14 27.52
N ILE A 361 6.17 -2.44 27.78
CA ILE A 361 7.20 -3.20 27.05
C ILE A 361 6.80 -3.26 25.57
N LEU A 362 7.73 -2.90 24.70
CA LEU A 362 7.60 -3.01 23.25
C LEU A 362 8.19 -4.34 22.77
N SER A 363 7.69 -4.85 21.65
CA SER A 363 8.36 -5.92 20.91
C SER A 363 9.67 -5.40 20.31
N GLY A 364 9.69 -4.12 19.90
CA GLY A 364 10.84 -3.39 19.38
C GLY A 364 11.15 -3.67 17.91
N TYR A 365 10.72 -4.81 17.36
CA TYR A 365 10.98 -5.28 15.99
C TYR A 365 9.70 -5.87 15.35
N PHE A 366 8.56 -5.20 15.55
CA PHE A 366 7.24 -5.68 15.10
C PHE A 366 6.94 -5.30 13.65
N TYR A 367 7.49 -6.07 12.70
CA TYR A 367 7.22 -5.93 11.27
C TYR A 367 7.11 -7.30 10.57
N ILE A 368 6.58 -7.30 9.35
CA ILE A 368 6.15 -8.48 8.58
C ILE A 368 7.18 -9.63 8.53
N ASP A 369 8.48 -9.36 8.43
CA ASP A 369 9.51 -10.42 8.34
C ASP A 369 9.66 -11.23 9.64
N ASN A 370 9.16 -10.71 10.75
CA ASN A 370 9.16 -11.38 12.05
C ASN A 370 7.81 -11.99 12.41
N MET A 371 6.85 -11.96 11.50
CA MET A 371 5.47 -12.41 11.72
C MET A 371 5.20 -13.74 11.03
N TYR A 372 4.65 -14.67 11.79
CA TYR A 372 4.22 -15.98 11.32
C TYR A 372 2.74 -16.13 11.61
N PHE A 373 1.92 -16.39 10.59
CA PHE A 373 0.48 -16.47 10.67
C PHE A 373 -0.01 -17.91 10.64
N LYS A 374 -1.10 -18.19 11.38
CA LYS A 374 -1.79 -19.47 11.35
C LYS A 374 -3.14 -19.31 10.67
N TYR A 375 -3.53 -20.33 9.92
CA TYR A 375 -4.77 -20.37 9.15
C TYR A 375 -5.66 -21.51 9.65
N GLY A 376 -6.99 -21.31 9.58
CA GLY A 376 -7.98 -22.28 10.08
C GLY A 376 -8.06 -23.55 9.24
N SER A 377 -7.77 -23.46 7.95
CA SER A 377 -7.64 -24.59 7.04
C SER A 377 -6.65 -24.23 5.94
N ALA A 378 -6.23 -25.21 5.13
CA ALA A 378 -5.40 -24.97 3.94
C ALA A 378 -6.14 -24.18 2.84
N GLU A 379 -7.47 -24.08 2.91
CA GLU A 379 -8.33 -23.40 1.93
C GLU A 379 -8.72 -21.97 2.37
N HIS A 380 -8.55 -21.63 3.65
CA HIS A 380 -8.84 -20.30 4.18
C HIS A 380 -7.64 -19.36 4.04
N LYS A 381 -7.86 -18.20 3.42
CA LYS A 381 -6.87 -17.10 3.35
C LYS A 381 -6.82 -16.25 4.62
N ASP A 382 -7.83 -16.37 5.49
CA ASP A 382 -7.95 -15.50 6.66
C ASP A 382 -7.08 -16.02 7.84
N PRO A 383 -6.21 -15.17 8.40
CA PRO A 383 -5.38 -15.55 9.53
C PRO A 383 -6.22 -15.64 10.81
N ILE A 384 -5.93 -16.64 11.63
CA ILE A 384 -6.59 -16.89 12.92
C ILE A 384 -5.64 -16.74 14.11
N GLY A 385 -4.36 -16.45 13.85
CA GLY A 385 -3.37 -16.21 14.90
C GLY A 385 -2.04 -15.75 14.36
N LEU A 386 -1.25 -15.13 15.24
CA LEU A 386 0.10 -14.62 14.97
C LEU A 386 1.11 -15.21 15.97
N LYS A 387 2.33 -15.49 15.49
CA LYS A 387 3.53 -15.69 16.31
C LYS A 387 4.68 -14.79 15.83
N THR A 388 5.49 -14.35 16.79
CA THR A 388 6.78 -13.69 16.58
C THR A 388 7.87 -14.43 17.32
N MET A 389 9.11 -14.33 16.83
CA MET A 389 10.24 -15.09 17.37
C MET A 389 11.32 -14.25 18.05
N ILE A 390 11.37 -12.95 17.77
CA ILE A 390 12.50 -12.08 18.13
C ILE A 390 12.04 -11.02 19.14
N PHE A 391 12.71 -10.94 20.28
CA PHE A 391 12.50 -9.89 21.30
C PHE A 391 13.80 -9.16 21.71
N GLN A 392 14.86 -9.28 20.91
CA GLN A 392 16.19 -8.68 21.15
C GLN A 392 16.19 -7.14 21.20
N ASN A 393 15.13 -6.50 20.72
CA ASN A 393 14.97 -5.04 20.73
C ASN A 393 13.87 -4.58 21.69
N ALA A 394 13.33 -5.45 22.54
CA ALA A 394 12.31 -5.10 23.52
C ALA A 394 12.78 -4.04 24.53
N PHE A 395 12.04 -2.94 24.64
CA PHE A 395 12.34 -1.89 25.62
C PHE A 395 11.06 -1.24 26.11
N PHE A 396 11.10 -0.57 27.26
CA PHE A 396 9.93 -0.03 27.92
C PHE A 396 9.70 1.43 27.49
N ASN A 397 8.66 1.69 26.68
CA ASN A 397 8.36 3.02 26.12
C ASN A 397 6.92 3.13 25.58
N SER A 398 6.64 4.19 24.84
CA SER A 398 5.36 4.45 24.16
C SER A 398 5.01 3.33 23.15
N PRO A 399 3.78 2.77 23.20
CA PRO A 399 3.33 1.76 22.24
C PRO A 399 3.26 2.28 20.79
N ALA A 400 3.27 3.59 20.59
CA ALA A 400 3.24 4.20 19.27
C ALA A 400 4.47 3.83 18.43
N LEU A 401 5.62 3.55 19.05
CA LEU A 401 6.86 3.25 18.33
C LEU A 401 6.78 1.91 17.57
N ASP A 402 6.21 0.87 18.18
CA ASP A 402 5.95 -0.41 17.51
C ASP A 402 4.87 -0.26 16.43
N LEU A 403 3.85 0.58 16.65
CA LEU A 403 2.83 0.83 15.63
C LEU A 403 3.40 1.62 14.44
N GLN A 404 4.28 2.58 14.67
CA GLN A 404 4.97 3.32 13.60
C GLN A 404 5.89 2.39 12.80
N MET A 405 6.55 1.42 13.43
CA MET A 405 7.27 0.37 12.72
C MET A 405 6.32 -0.42 11.83
N PHE A 406 5.23 -0.94 12.39
CA PHE A 406 4.27 -1.77 11.68
C PHE A 406 3.66 -1.04 10.47
N MET A 407 2.99 0.09 10.72
CA MET A 407 2.17 0.80 9.72
C MET A 407 2.97 1.31 8.52
N ASN A 408 4.29 1.50 8.67
CA ASN A 408 5.13 2.06 7.61
C ASN A 408 6.06 1.02 6.96
N THR A 409 5.93 -0.27 7.30
CA THR A 409 6.80 -1.32 6.75
C THR A 409 6.10 -2.64 6.41
N SER A 410 4.90 -2.88 6.95
CA SER A 410 4.29 -4.21 6.96
C SER A 410 3.02 -4.35 6.14
N PRO A 411 2.09 -3.38 6.11
CA PRO A 411 0.91 -3.50 5.25
C PRO A 411 1.24 -3.56 3.76
N GLU A 412 0.26 -3.89 2.93
CA GLU A 412 0.36 -3.76 1.47
C GLU A 412 0.60 -2.29 1.08
N PRO A 413 1.40 -1.99 0.03
CA PRO A 413 1.68 -0.62 -0.41
C PRO A 413 0.41 0.23 -0.60
N GLU A 414 -0.61 -0.36 -1.19
CA GLU A 414 -1.93 0.25 -1.39
C GLU A 414 -2.62 0.64 -0.08
N LEU A 415 -2.37 -0.11 1.00
CA LEU A 415 -2.93 0.18 2.32
C LEU A 415 -2.12 1.26 3.05
N MET A 416 -0.79 1.28 2.87
CA MET A 416 0.09 2.26 3.52
C MET A 416 -0.16 3.70 3.05
N ILE A 417 -0.57 3.88 1.79
CA ILE A 417 -0.80 5.20 1.18
C ILE A 417 -2.28 5.64 1.21
N ASP A 418 -3.21 4.76 1.62
CA ASP A 418 -4.63 5.07 1.73
C ASP A 418 -4.94 5.58 3.14
N GLU A 419 -5.12 6.89 3.29
CA GLU A 419 -5.30 7.54 4.60
C GLU A 419 -6.48 6.95 5.39
N ALA A 420 -7.62 6.69 4.73
CA ALA A 420 -8.82 6.18 5.41
C ALA A 420 -8.62 4.75 5.94
N ARG A 421 -8.05 3.86 5.13
CA ARG A 421 -7.77 2.47 5.57
C ARG A 421 -6.63 2.41 6.59
N ARG A 422 -5.63 3.28 6.45
CA ARG A 422 -4.56 3.44 7.44
C ARG A 422 -5.11 3.90 8.78
N ASP A 423 -5.97 4.90 8.79
CA ASP A 423 -6.64 5.39 10.00
C ASP A 423 -7.52 4.32 10.63
N GLU A 424 -8.25 3.51 9.84
CA GLU A 424 -9.03 2.37 10.35
C GLU A 424 -8.16 1.43 11.20
N LEU A 425 -6.97 1.06 10.73
CA LEU A 425 -6.05 0.17 11.45
C LEU A 425 -5.47 0.80 12.71
N VAL A 426 -5.09 2.08 12.67
CA VAL A 426 -4.58 2.81 13.84
C VAL A 426 -5.67 2.89 14.93
N HIS A 427 -6.90 3.20 14.55
CA HIS A 427 -8.04 3.22 15.47
C HIS A 427 -8.36 1.82 16.01
N PHE A 428 -8.35 0.80 15.15
CA PHE A 428 -8.56 -0.60 15.56
C PHE A 428 -7.55 -1.02 16.63
N TYR A 429 -6.27 -0.75 16.42
CA TYR A 429 -5.22 -1.03 17.41
C TYR A 429 -5.48 -0.30 18.74
N ALA A 430 -5.78 1.00 18.68
CA ALA A 430 -5.99 1.81 19.87
C ALA A 430 -7.19 1.30 20.71
N GLN A 431 -8.29 0.97 20.03
CA GLN A 431 -9.48 0.40 20.66
C GLN A 431 -9.17 -0.95 21.33
N LYS A 432 -8.44 -1.84 20.65
CA LYS A 432 -8.03 -3.13 21.21
C LYS A 432 -7.12 -2.99 22.42
N LEU A 433 -6.15 -2.07 22.38
CA LEU A 433 -5.27 -1.82 23.52
C LEU A 433 -6.08 -1.43 24.77
N ILE A 434 -7.03 -0.52 24.62
CA ILE A 434 -7.88 -0.05 25.72
C ILE A 434 -8.82 -1.16 26.22
N GLU A 435 -9.39 -1.95 25.30
CA GLU A 435 -10.19 -3.13 25.63
C GLU A 435 -9.40 -4.10 26.54
N TYR A 436 -8.17 -4.44 26.16
CA TYR A 436 -7.32 -5.34 26.93
C TYR A 436 -6.84 -4.72 28.25
N LEU A 437 -6.48 -3.44 28.28
CA LEU A 437 -6.12 -2.73 29.52
C LEU A 437 -7.26 -2.79 30.54
N LYS A 438 -8.50 -2.54 30.10
CA LYS A 438 -9.70 -2.66 30.92
C LYS A 438 -9.94 -4.10 31.37
N LYS A 439 -9.86 -5.06 30.44
CA LYS A 439 -10.09 -6.49 30.71
C LYS A 439 -9.17 -7.04 31.80
N TYR A 440 -7.89 -6.66 31.76
CA TYR A 440 -6.85 -7.18 32.65
C TYR A 440 -6.63 -6.33 33.92
N GLY A 441 -7.39 -5.25 34.07
CA GLY A 441 -7.48 -4.44 35.29
C GLY A 441 -6.35 -3.43 35.47
N TYR A 442 -5.93 -2.76 34.39
CA TYR A 442 -5.06 -1.58 34.45
C TYR A 442 -5.79 -0.41 35.10
N GLN A 443 -5.13 0.33 36.00
CA GLN A 443 -5.80 1.30 36.86
C GLN A 443 -5.75 2.74 36.33
N LYS A 444 -4.76 3.07 35.50
CA LYS A 444 -4.62 4.43 34.97
C LYS A 444 -5.54 4.66 33.78
N ASN A 445 -6.08 5.87 33.68
CA ASN A 445 -6.85 6.30 32.51
C ASN A 445 -5.93 6.47 31.30
N PHE A 446 -6.33 5.90 30.18
CA PHE A 446 -5.69 6.04 28.88
C PHE A 446 -6.76 5.89 27.81
N THR A 447 -6.87 6.86 26.91
CA THR A 447 -7.94 6.94 25.90
C THR A 447 -7.42 6.75 24.48
N VAL A 448 -8.35 6.56 23.52
CA VAL A 448 -7.99 6.49 22.10
C VAL A 448 -7.33 7.80 21.68
N GLU A 449 -7.85 8.94 22.11
CA GLU A 449 -7.30 10.26 21.77
C GLU A 449 -5.87 10.43 22.30
N ASP A 450 -5.60 10.01 23.54
CA ASP A 450 -4.24 10.05 24.11
C ASP A 450 -3.27 9.24 23.25
N PHE A 451 -3.70 8.07 22.75
CA PHE A 451 -2.90 7.26 21.85
C PHE A 451 -2.69 7.94 20.49
N LEU A 452 -3.74 8.49 19.87
CA LEU A 452 -3.64 9.12 18.55
C LEU A 452 -2.74 10.36 18.57
N LEU A 453 -2.76 11.15 19.65
CA LEU A 453 -1.84 12.26 19.86
C LEU A 453 -0.38 11.77 19.96
N GLU A 454 -0.14 10.69 20.69
CA GLU A 454 1.19 10.10 20.81
C GLU A 454 1.66 9.44 19.51
N TYR A 455 0.76 8.81 18.77
CA TYR A 455 1.03 8.26 17.44
C TYR A 455 1.49 9.36 16.47
N ARG A 456 0.73 10.46 16.38
CA ARG A 456 1.09 11.63 15.56
C ARG A 456 2.45 12.24 15.93
N ARG A 457 2.75 12.36 17.22
CA ARG A 457 4.07 12.86 17.70
C ARG A 457 5.24 12.04 17.14
N THR A 458 5.02 10.76 16.86
CA THR A 458 6.04 9.79 16.45
C THR A 458 6.14 9.55 14.94
N GLU A 459 5.44 10.31 14.10
CA GLU A 459 5.38 10.09 12.64
C GLU A 459 6.74 10.18 11.94
N LEU A 460 7.65 11.02 12.44
CA LEU A 460 9.01 11.10 11.90
C LEU A 460 9.73 9.74 11.98
N LEU A 461 9.54 8.99 13.08
CA LEU A 461 10.08 7.64 13.22
C LEU A 461 9.45 6.70 12.19
N GLY A 462 8.15 6.83 11.94
CA GLY A 462 7.44 6.07 10.90
C GLY A 462 8.05 6.27 9.51
N LEU A 463 8.25 7.53 9.12
CA LEU A 463 8.90 7.87 7.85
C LEU A 463 10.34 7.34 7.77
N THR A 464 11.13 7.48 8.84
CA THR A 464 12.49 6.94 8.86
C THR A 464 12.51 5.42 8.75
N ASN A 465 11.57 4.73 9.40
CA ASN A 465 11.43 3.28 9.30
C ASN A 465 11.08 2.87 7.87
N ALA A 466 10.17 3.56 7.19
CA ALA A 466 9.85 3.31 5.78
C ALA A 466 11.10 3.39 4.90
N ILE A 467 11.84 4.51 4.97
CA ILE A 467 13.05 4.72 4.16
C ILE A 467 14.09 3.62 4.41
N SER A 468 14.32 3.27 5.67
CA SER A 468 15.40 2.36 6.06
C SER A 468 15.03 0.89 5.81
N PHE A 469 13.88 0.44 6.31
CA PHE A 469 13.51 -0.98 6.30
C PHE A 469 12.93 -1.42 4.96
N LEU A 470 12.13 -0.59 4.28
CA LEU A 470 11.67 -0.94 2.94
C LEU A 470 12.84 -0.89 1.95
N GLY A 471 13.76 0.08 2.10
CA GLY A 471 14.98 0.14 1.30
C GLY A 471 15.79 -1.15 1.38
N ASP A 472 16.02 -1.67 2.59
CA ASP A 472 16.68 -2.97 2.81
C ASP A 472 15.86 -4.14 2.24
N LEU A 473 14.55 -4.17 2.51
CA LEU A 473 13.67 -5.23 2.04
C LEU A 473 13.74 -5.36 0.51
N TYR A 474 13.58 -4.27 -0.23
CA TYR A 474 13.61 -4.26 -1.69
C TYR A 474 15.00 -4.49 -2.29
N GLN A 475 16.07 -4.35 -1.52
CA GLN A 475 17.43 -4.73 -1.95
C GLN A 475 17.63 -6.25 -1.96
N ARG A 476 17.06 -6.98 -0.99
CA ARG A 476 17.19 -8.45 -0.90
C ARG A 476 16.60 -9.20 -2.11
N ASN A 477 15.83 -8.53 -2.96
CA ASN A 477 15.21 -9.09 -4.16
C ASN A 477 16.13 -9.06 -5.41
N SER A 478 17.28 -8.37 -5.37
CA SER A 478 18.15 -8.22 -6.54
C SER A 478 19.39 -9.13 -6.50
N ASP A 479 19.24 -10.46 -6.65
CA ASP A 479 20.31 -11.48 -6.88
C ASP A 479 21.64 -11.38 -6.11
N THR A 480 21.76 -10.54 -5.08
CA THR A 480 22.99 -10.36 -4.32
C THR A 480 23.02 -11.32 -3.15
N GLU A 481 24.13 -12.06 -3.04
CA GLU A 481 24.53 -12.72 -1.80
C GLU A 481 24.33 -11.76 -0.62
N VAL A 482 23.76 -12.29 0.46
CA VAL A 482 23.42 -11.58 1.70
C VAL A 482 24.67 -10.84 2.22
N ALA A 483 24.75 -9.54 1.95
CA ALA A 483 25.81 -8.68 2.46
C ALA A 483 25.27 -7.88 3.66
N ASP A 484 25.67 -8.31 4.85
CA ASP A 484 25.96 -7.53 6.06
C ASP A 484 25.11 -6.26 6.31
N VAL A 485 23.99 -6.42 7.01
CA VAL A 485 23.06 -5.33 7.36
C VAL A 485 23.44 -4.65 8.70
N TYR A 486 24.61 -4.93 9.26
CA TYR A 486 25.04 -4.34 10.53
C TYR A 486 26.52 -3.98 10.51
N PHE A 487 26.91 -3.06 9.62
CA PHE A 487 28.22 -2.42 9.71
C PHE A 487 28.23 -1.40 10.85
N VAL A 488 28.75 -1.83 12.00
CA VAL A 488 29.59 -0.97 12.83
C VAL A 488 30.97 -0.98 12.18
N GLU A 489 31.41 0.19 11.74
CA GLU A 489 32.81 0.58 11.50
C GLU A 489 33.80 -0.58 11.20
N SER A 490 33.81 -1.08 9.97
CA SER A 490 35.07 -1.50 9.38
C SER A 490 35.50 -0.39 8.43
N GLU A 491 36.66 0.23 8.67
CA GLU A 491 37.24 1.27 7.80
C GLU A 491 37.49 0.78 6.35
N ASN A 492 37.27 -0.52 6.08
CA ASN A 492 37.58 -1.17 4.79
C ASN A 492 36.37 -1.73 4.02
N SER A 493 35.13 -1.67 4.52
CA SER A 493 33.96 -2.07 3.74
C SER A 493 33.49 -0.91 2.84
N LYS A 494 34.04 -0.83 1.62
CA LYS A 494 33.58 0.04 0.52
C LYS A 494 32.18 -0.32 -0.02
N GLY A 495 31.33 -0.98 0.78
CA GLY A 495 29.97 -1.35 0.42
C GLY A 495 29.02 -0.20 0.68
N ASP A 496 28.55 0.45 -0.39
CA ASP A 496 27.45 1.42 -0.35
C ASP A 496 26.23 0.79 0.36
N PHE A 497 25.91 1.25 1.56
CA PHE A 497 24.58 1.03 2.11
C PHE A 497 23.54 1.61 1.12
N THR A 498 22.77 0.70 0.54
CA THR A 498 21.43 0.86 -0.07
C THR A 498 21.23 1.91 -1.17
N GLN A 499 22.13 2.08 -2.16
CA GLN A 499 21.68 2.76 -3.39
C GLN A 499 20.64 1.88 -4.13
N LYS A 500 20.92 0.58 -4.32
CA LYS A 500 20.06 -0.32 -5.12
C LYS A 500 18.62 -0.47 -4.61
N GLY A 501 18.43 -0.61 -3.30
CA GLY A 501 17.10 -0.72 -2.69
C GLY A 501 16.30 0.57 -2.78
N LEU A 502 16.94 1.71 -2.47
CA LEU A 502 16.32 3.03 -2.56
C LEU A 502 16.05 3.48 -4.00
N THR A 503 16.71 2.85 -4.99
CA THR A 503 16.46 3.03 -6.42
C THR A 503 15.62 1.90 -7.02
N ASN A 504 15.15 0.95 -6.21
CA ASN A 504 14.29 -0.12 -6.71
C ASN A 504 12.96 0.49 -7.19
N PRO A 505 12.50 0.18 -8.42
CA PRO A 505 11.24 0.71 -8.92
C PRO A 505 10.05 0.47 -7.99
N ALA A 506 9.99 -0.65 -7.26
CA ALA A 506 8.93 -0.95 -6.30
C ALA A 506 9.02 -0.10 -5.01
N PHE A 507 10.24 0.20 -4.54
CA PHE A 507 10.46 1.13 -3.44
C PHE A 507 10.08 2.56 -3.85
N ILE A 508 10.55 3.00 -5.02
CA ILE A 508 10.23 4.28 -5.66
C ILE A 508 8.70 4.43 -5.71
N LYS A 509 8.01 3.52 -6.40
CA LYS A 509 6.53 3.37 -6.53
C LYS A 509 5.77 3.59 -5.22
N LEU A 510 6.25 3.04 -4.11
CA LEU A 510 5.63 3.21 -2.79
C LEU A 510 5.66 4.67 -2.29
N PHE A 511 6.68 5.44 -2.65
CA PHE A 511 6.85 6.84 -2.23
C PHE A 511 6.34 7.90 -3.22
N PHE A 512 6.19 7.59 -4.52
CA PHE A 512 5.41 8.50 -5.40
C PHE A 512 3.95 8.52 -5.00
N GLY A 513 3.51 7.48 -4.27
CA GLY A 513 2.14 7.07 -4.25
C GLY A 513 1.73 6.69 -5.68
N ILE A 514 0.93 5.62 -5.78
CA ILE A 514 -0.12 5.61 -6.76
C ILE A 514 0.41 5.74 -8.20
N ASP A 515 0.82 4.59 -8.70
CA ASP A 515 1.42 4.47 -10.01
C ASP A 515 0.44 4.76 -11.12
N SER A 516 0.99 5.34 -12.19
CA SER A 516 0.47 5.13 -13.53
C SER A 516 0.20 3.64 -13.77
N ILE A 517 -0.81 3.35 -14.58
CA ILE A 517 -1.24 2.00 -14.86
C ILE A 517 -0.11 1.23 -15.56
N GLN A 518 0.44 0.22 -14.87
CA GLN A 518 1.39 -0.71 -15.46
C GLN A 518 0.62 -1.90 -16.01
N VAL A 519 0.56 -2.00 -17.35
CA VAL A 519 -0.07 -3.12 -18.05
C VAL A 519 0.89 -4.32 -18.05
N ASP A 520 0.92 -5.04 -16.94
CA ASP A 520 1.72 -6.25 -16.72
C ASP A 520 0.84 -7.51 -16.68
N SER A 521 1.46 -8.69 -16.51
CA SER A 521 0.71 -9.95 -16.47
C SER A 521 -0.33 -9.99 -15.34
N VAL A 522 -0.05 -9.35 -14.20
CA VAL A 522 -0.97 -9.35 -13.05
C VAL A 522 -2.17 -8.46 -13.32
N PHE A 523 -1.97 -7.30 -13.94
CA PHE A 523 -3.06 -6.47 -14.45
C PHE A 523 -3.94 -7.23 -15.45
N LEU A 524 -3.31 -7.93 -16.39
CA LEU A 524 -4.04 -8.71 -17.40
C LEU A 524 -4.85 -9.84 -16.77
N ASP A 525 -4.30 -10.54 -15.78
CA ASP A 525 -5.02 -11.60 -15.06
C ASP A 525 -6.27 -11.06 -14.35
N ARG A 526 -6.16 -9.93 -13.64
CA ARG A 526 -7.30 -9.30 -12.94
C ARG A 526 -8.37 -8.79 -13.90
N VAL A 527 -7.95 -8.13 -14.99
CA VAL A 527 -8.87 -7.69 -16.05
C VAL A 527 -9.58 -8.88 -16.71
N GLN A 528 -8.85 -9.95 -17.00
CA GLN A 528 -9.39 -11.17 -17.60
C GLN A 528 -10.37 -11.87 -16.65
N GLU A 529 -10.05 -11.95 -15.36
CA GLU A 529 -10.95 -12.48 -14.33
C GLU A 529 -12.24 -11.67 -14.24
N ALA A 530 -12.13 -10.35 -14.11
CA ALA A 530 -13.27 -9.44 -14.02
C ALA A 530 -14.14 -9.51 -15.30
N TYR A 531 -13.53 -9.54 -16.49
CA TYR A 531 -14.25 -9.68 -17.75
C TYR A 531 -14.99 -11.03 -17.86
N ASN A 532 -14.36 -12.12 -17.42
CA ASN A 532 -14.89 -13.47 -17.53
C ASN A 532 -15.95 -13.81 -16.48
N SER A 533 -16.06 -13.02 -15.42
CA SER A 533 -16.93 -13.27 -14.25
C SER A 533 -18.38 -13.55 -14.63
N ASP A 534 -18.93 -12.75 -15.54
CA ASP A 534 -20.32 -12.85 -16.01
C ASP A 534 -20.47 -13.62 -17.33
N LEU A 535 -19.37 -14.16 -17.89
CA LEU A 535 -19.39 -14.86 -19.17
C LEU A 535 -19.55 -16.37 -19.03
N PRO A 536 -20.37 -17.00 -19.91
CA PRO A 536 -20.42 -18.46 -20.04
C PRO A 536 -19.03 -19.02 -20.34
N CYS A 537 -18.72 -20.20 -19.81
CA CYS A 537 -17.40 -20.86 -19.92
C CYS A 537 -16.83 -20.81 -21.36
N SER A 538 -17.63 -21.19 -22.37
CA SER A 538 -17.22 -21.21 -23.78
C SER A 538 -16.83 -19.85 -24.39
N ARG A 539 -17.24 -18.75 -23.76
CA ARG A 539 -16.92 -17.36 -24.19
C ARG A 539 -15.91 -16.69 -23.28
N ARG A 540 -15.27 -17.43 -22.37
CA ARG A 540 -14.20 -16.90 -21.55
C ARG A 540 -12.93 -16.79 -22.36
N VAL A 541 -12.23 -15.69 -22.13
CA VAL A 541 -10.89 -15.47 -22.64
C VAL A 541 -9.97 -16.44 -21.91
N VAL A 542 -9.19 -17.20 -22.66
CA VAL A 542 -8.18 -18.13 -22.12
C VAL A 542 -6.78 -17.55 -22.23
N ARG A 543 -6.54 -16.66 -23.18
CA ARG A 543 -5.22 -16.05 -23.38
C ARG A 543 -5.32 -14.66 -23.99
N VAL A 544 -4.61 -13.70 -23.41
CA VAL A 544 -4.27 -12.43 -24.05
C VAL A 544 -2.95 -12.62 -24.80
N ASN A 545 -2.97 -12.39 -26.11
CA ASN A 545 -1.84 -12.61 -27.00
C ASN A 545 -1.04 -11.32 -27.22
N HIS A 546 -1.73 -10.18 -27.25
CA HIS A 546 -1.16 -8.88 -27.58
C HIS A 546 -1.95 -7.76 -26.90
N VAL A 547 -1.28 -6.65 -26.59
CA VAL A 547 -1.88 -5.48 -25.94
C VAL A 547 -1.37 -4.22 -26.63
N ASP A 548 -2.31 -3.38 -27.07
CA ASP A 548 -2.01 -2.04 -27.57
C ASP A 548 -2.42 -1.02 -26.51
N VAL A 549 -1.55 -0.04 -26.25
CA VAL A 549 -1.83 1.06 -25.32
C VAL A 549 -1.58 2.36 -26.05
N ASP A 550 -2.63 3.18 -26.18
CA ASP A 550 -2.57 4.54 -26.69
C ASP A 550 -2.78 5.52 -25.54
N LYS A 551 -1.73 6.26 -25.18
CA LYS A 551 -1.78 7.25 -24.10
C LYS A 551 -2.09 8.62 -24.67
N GLN A 552 -3.07 9.27 -24.08
CA GLN A 552 -3.50 10.63 -24.40
C GLN A 552 -3.44 11.45 -23.12
N GLU A 553 -2.73 12.57 -23.17
CA GLU A 553 -2.85 13.59 -22.14
C GLU A 553 -4.19 14.28 -22.35
N ASP A 554 -5.13 13.98 -21.46
CA ASP A 554 -6.45 14.60 -21.41
C ASP A 554 -6.48 15.59 -20.24
N SER A 555 -7.67 15.94 -19.74
CA SER A 555 -7.95 16.87 -18.64
C SER A 555 -7.15 16.62 -17.33
N ILE A 556 -7.82 16.51 -16.18
CA ILE A 556 -7.15 16.32 -14.87
C ILE A 556 -6.47 14.93 -14.78
N TYR A 557 -6.80 14.03 -15.70
CA TYR A 557 -6.29 12.66 -15.79
C TYR A 557 -5.53 12.44 -17.09
N ASP A 558 -4.53 11.58 -17.05
CA ASP A 558 -4.00 10.97 -18.27
C ASP A 558 -4.93 9.81 -18.68
N VAL A 559 -5.21 9.68 -19.96
CA VAL A 559 -6.14 8.68 -20.50
C VAL A 559 -5.37 7.65 -21.29
N SER A 560 -5.45 6.38 -20.86
CA SER A 560 -4.91 5.26 -21.63
C SER A 560 -6.05 4.46 -22.28
N ASN A 561 -6.07 4.43 -23.61
CA ASN A 561 -6.91 3.52 -24.37
C ASN A 561 -6.15 2.20 -24.55
N ILE A 562 -6.62 1.13 -23.91
CA ILE A 562 -5.95 -0.17 -23.90
C ILE A 562 -6.77 -1.14 -24.74
N THR A 563 -6.20 -1.70 -25.81
CA THR A 563 -6.85 -2.75 -26.60
C THR A 563 -6.21 -4.08 -26.30
N LEU A 564 -7.00 -5.01 -25.77
CA LEU A 564 -6.56 -6.36 -25.48
C LEU A 564 -6.97 -7.29 -26.62
N HIS A 565 -5.98 -8.00 -27.17
CA HIS A 565 -6.16 -9.00 -28.22
C HIS A 565 -5.93 -10.39 -27.64
N GLY A 566 -6.92 -11.27 -27.75
CA GLY A 566 -6.88 -12.58 -27.14
C GLY A 566 -7.63 -13.65 -27.92
N GLU A 567 -7.70 -14.82 -27.31
CA GLU A 567 -8.38 -16.01 -27.83
C GLU A 567 -9.39 -16.50 -26.79
N LEU A 568 -10.60 -16.80 -27.25
CA LEU A 568 -11.65 -17.41 -26.45
C LEU A 568 -11.45 -18.91 -26.35
N GLN A 569 -12.09 -19.55 -25.37
CA GLN A 569 -11.96 -20.98 -25.14
C GLN A 569 -12.41 -21.85 -26.34
N ASN A 570 -13.26 -21.32 -27.21
CA ASN A 570 -13.70 -21.98 -28.44
C ASN A 570 -12.76 -21.75 -29.65
N GLY A 571 -11.64 -21.06 -29.48
CA GLY A 571 -10.66 -20.75 -30.53
C GLY A 571 -10.95 -19.48 -31.33
N ASP A 572 -12.04 -18.76 -31.03
CA ASP A 572 -12.35 -17.50 -31.70
C ASP A 572 -11.41 -16.38 -31.25
N LYS A 573 -11.02 -15.52 -32.19
CA LYS A 573 -10.30 -14.28 -31.87
C LYS A 573 -11.23 -13.33 -31.13
N TRP A 574 -10.69 -12.68 -30.11
CA TRP A 574 -11.42 -11.72 -29.30
C TRP A 574 -10.58 -10.47 -29.08
N ASN A 575 -11.19 -9.33 -29.36
CA ASN A 575 -10.60 -8.02 -29.10
C ASN A 575 -11.60 -7.21 -28.30
N PHE A 576 -11.14 -6.52 -27.26
CA PHE A 576 -11.96 -5.50 -26.62
C PHE A 576 -11.09 -4.36 -26.09
N SER A 577 -11.68 -3.17 -26.09
CA SER A 577 -11.00 -1.96 -25.67
C SER A 577 -11.43 -1.56 -24.27
N LEU A 578 -10.47 -1.04 -23.53
CA LEU A 578 -10.58 -0.46 -22.21
C LEU A 578 -10.18 1.00 -22.28
N ARG A 579 -10.73 1.77 -21.35
CA ARG A 579 -10.28 3.13 -21.08
C ARG A 579 -9.85 3.22 -19.63
N ALA A 580 -8.61 3.63 -19.39
CA ALA A 580 -8.08 3.91 -18.06
C ALA A 580 -7.93 5.41 -17.86
N LEU A 581 -8.43 5.93 -16.75
CA LEU A 581 -8.15 7.27 -16.25
C LEU A 581 -7.06 7.12 -15.19
N GLU A 582 -5.91 7.74 -15.40
CA GLU A 582 -4.75 7.73 -14.50
C GLU A 582 -4.62 9.12 -13.88
N VAL A 583 -4.51 9.24 -12.55
CA VAL A 583 -4.20 10.55 -11.97
C VAL A 583 -2.75 10.91 -12.30
N ALA A 584 -2.54 12.18 -12.64
CA ALA A 584 -1.22 12.66 -13.00
C ALA A 584 -0.21 12.28 -11.91
N PRO A 585 0.98 11.77 -12.28
CA PRO A 585 1.97 11.31 -11.30
C PRO A 585 2.53 12.46 -10.46
N ASP A 586 2.48 13.70 -10.94
CA ASP A 586 3.02 14.88 -10.27
C ASP A 586 2.38 16.18 -10.83
N GLY A 587 2.87 17.32 -10.34
CA GLY A 587 2.51 18.65 -10.83
C GLY A 587 1.12 19.14 -10.44
N PHE A 588 0.70 20.26 -11.03
CA PHE A 588 -0.53 20.96 -10.67
C PHE A 588 -1.79 20.09 -10.86
N ARG A 589 -1.84 19.23 -11.88
CA ARG A 589 -2.98 18.33 -12.12
C ARG A 589 -3.21 17.37 -10.94
N ARG A 590 -2.12 16.80 -10.38
CA ARG A 590 -2.18 15.95 -9.18
C ARG A 590 -2.62 16.75 -7.96
N THR A 591 -2.02 17.91 -7.72
CA THR A 591 -2.40 18.80 -6.62
C THR A 591 -3.88 19.20 -6.71
N LEU A 592 -4.35 19.51 -7.91
CA LEU A 592 -5.74 19.87 -8.17
C LEU A 592 -6.67 18.68 -7.86
N ALA A 593 -6.34 17.47 -8.33
CA ALA A 593 -7.12 16.27 -8.05
C ALA A 593 -7.24 15.99 -6.54
N GLN A 594 -6.14 16.14 -5.80
CA GLN A 594 -6.08 15.94 -4.36
C GLN A 594 -6.83 17.02 -3.58
N GLU A 595 -6.57 18.31 -3.86
CA GLU A 595 -7.22 19.42 -3.14
C GLU A 595 -8.74 19.48 -3.37
N THR A 596 -9.22 18.95 -4.49
CA THR A 596 -10.65 18.94 -4.82
C THR A 596 -11.37 17.65 -4.45
N GLY A 597 -10.62 16.56 -4.19
CA GLY A 597 -11.16 15.23 -3.92
C GLY A 597 -11.92 14.61 -5.09
N ILE A 598 -11.75 15.12 -6.32
CA ILE A 598 -12.55 14.70 -7.49
C ILE A 598 -12.27 13.25 -7.89
N PHE A 599 -11.03 12.77 -7.75
CA PHE A 599 -10.70 11.39 -8.08
C PHE A 599 -11.24 10.44 -7.01
N ASP A 600 -11.19 10.82 -5.74
CA ASP A 600 -11.76 10.01 -4.66
C ASP A 600 -13.27 9.84 -4.84
N LYS A 601 -13.97 10.93 -5.23
CA LYS A 601 -15.38 10.86 -5.62
C LYS A 601 -15.60 9.89 -6.77
N LEU A 602 -14.84 10.03 -7.85
CA LEU A 602 -14.95 9.19 -9.04
C LEU A 602 -14.71 7.70 -8.69
N TYR A 603 -13.65 7.43 -7.93
CA TYR A 603 -13.30 6.10 -7.45
C TYR A 603 -14.42 5.49 -6.60
N LEU A 604 -14.95 6.23 -5.61
CA LEU A 604 -16.04 5.76 -4.76
C LEU A 604 -17.33 5.51 -5.53
N VAL A 605 -17.65 6.38 -6.50
CA VAL A 605 -18.83 6.20 -7.35
C VAL A 605 -18.72 4.86 -8.07
N HIS A 606 -17.61 4.63 -8.78
CA HIS A 606 -17.45 3.43 -9.60
C HIS A 606 -17.31 2.14 -8.78
N THR A 607 -16.56 2.18 -7.69
CA THR A 607 -16.27 0.97 -6.90
C THR A 607 -17.35 0.64 -5.88
N GLN A 608 -18.18 1.61 -5.46
CA GLN A 608 -19.13 1.40 -4.36
C GLN A 608 -20.56 1.86 -4.63
N VAL A 609 -20.78 2.99 -5.34
CA VAL A 609 -22.14 3.49 -5.60
C VAL A 609 -22.79 2.76 -6.77
N LEU A 610 -22.09 2.64 -7.90
CA LEU A 610 -22.62 2.00 -9.11
C LEU A 610 -22.97 0.51 -8.90
N PRO A 611 -22.16 -0.31 -8.19
CA PRO A 611 -22.55 -1.68 -7.88
C PRO A 611 -23.87 -1.76 -7.09
N LYS A 612 -24.07 -0.89 -6.10
CA LYS A 612 -25.34 -0.81 -5.36
C LYS A 612 -26.51 -0.40 -6.24
N MET A 613 -26.31 0.50 -7.20
CA MET A 613 -27.33 0.83 -8.18
C MET A 613 -27.66 -0.37 -9.09
N LYS A 614 -26.66 -1.17 -9.50
CA LYS A 614 -26.90 -2.43 -10.24
C LYS A 614 -27.71 -3.43 -9.41
N ASP A 615 -27.36 -3.62 -8.14
CA ASP A 615 -28.08 -4.51 -7.23
C ASP A 615 -29.53 -4.06 -7.04
N LEU A 616 -29.75 -2.75 -6.91
CA LEU A 616 -31.09 -2.16 -6.82
C LEU A 616 -31.91 -2.41 -8.09
N MET A 617 -31.29 -2.25 -9.27
CA MET A 617 -31.93 -2.58 -10.55
C MET A 617 -32.31 -4.07 -10.60
N LYS A 618 -31.38 -4.96 -10.25
CA LYS A 618 -31.59 -6.42 -10.22
C LYS A 618 -32.70 -6.82 -9.25
N ALA A 619 -32.71 -6.26 -8.03
CA ALA A 619 -33.74 -6.52 -7.03
C ALA A 619 -35.12 -6.06 -7.48
N ALA A 620 -35.20 -4.98 -8.26
CA ALA A 620 -36.44 -4.48 -8.84
C ALA A 620 -36.84 -5.18 -10.17
N GLY A 621 -36.10 -6.22 -10.59
CA GLY A 621 -36.33 -6.91 -11.86
C GLY A 621 -36.10 -6.03 -13.09
N ASP A 622 -35.26 -4.99 -12.97
CA ASP A 622 -34.90 -4.09 -14.05
C ASP A 622 -33.65 -4.60 -14.79
N TRP A 623 -33.87 -5.25 -15.92
CA TRP A 623 -32.82 -5.77 -16.81
C TRP A 623 -32.49 -4.83 -17.97
N SER A 624 -32.93 -3.56 -17.91
CA SER A 624 -32.55 -2.57 -18.93
C SER A 624 -31.07 -2.23 -18.84
N GLU A 625 -30.53 -1.69 -19.93
CA GLU A 625 -29.15 -1.21 -20.02
C GLU A 625 -28.81 -0.29 -18.83
N THR A 626 -27.60 -0.46 -18.28
CA THR A 626 -27.09 0.39 -17.20
C THR A 626 -26.84 1.81 -17.72
N LEU A 627 -27.03 2.80 -16.85
CA LEU A 627 -26.82 4.21 -17.19
C LEU A 627 -25.35 4.64 -17.05
N PHE A 628 -24.41 3.72 -16.91
CA PHE A 628 -23.02 4.02 -16.55
C PHE A 628 -22.07 2.98 -17.11
N LEU A 629 -20.80 3.38 -17.27
CA LEU A 629 -19.74 2.47 -17.69
C LEU A 629 -19.41 1.44 -16.60
N ASP A 630 -19.12 0.23 -17.04
CA ASP A 630 -18.67 -0.84 -16.15
C ASP A 630 -17.17 -0.68 -15.88
N SER A 631 -16.83 -0.39 -14.62
CA SER A 631 -15.45 -0.47 -14.15
C SER A 631 -15.03 -1.94 -14.08
N ILE A 632 -13.83 -2.22 -14.58
CA ILE A 632 -13.21 -3.55 -14.56
C ILE A 632 -12.20 -3.65 -13.43
N GLU A 633 -11.42 -2.59 -13.24
CA GLU A 633 -10.28 -2.54 -12.31
C GLU A 633 -10.16 -1.12 -11.77
N ALA A 634 -9.79 -0.96 -10.51
CA ALA A 634 -9.62 0.34 -9.88
C ALA A 634 -8.56 0.29 -8.79
N LYS A 635 -7.71 1.31 -8.73
CA LYS A 635 -6.76 1.53 -7.64
C LYS A 635 -6.99 2.93 -7.08
N ASN A 636 -7.32 3.01 -5.79
CA ASN A 636 -7.65 4.28 -5.15
C ASN A 636 -6.50 5.27 -5.31
N GLY A 637 -6.87 6.53 -5.58
CA GLY A 637 -6.04 7.65 -6.00
C GLY A 637 -5.20 7.43 -7.27
N SER A 638 -5.17 6.25 -7.92
CA SER A 638 -4.23 5.95 -9.03
C SER A 638 -4.86 5.90 -10.39
N TYR A 639 -5.68 4.89 -10.59
CA TYR A 639 -6.27 4.69 -11.88
C TYR A 639 -7.61 4.00 -11.75
N LEU A 640 -8.42 4.19 -12.77
CA LEU A 640 -9.73 3.59 -12.88
C LEU A 640 -9.93 3.13 -14.31
N VAL A 641 -10.19 1.83 -14.48
CA VAL A 641 -10.28 1.19 -15.79
C VAL A 641 -11.70 0.76 -16.06
N PHE A 642 -12.20 1.12 -17.23
CA PHE A 642 -13.53 0.81 -17.69
C PHE A 642 -13.51 0.02 -18.97
N ARG A 643 -14.56 -0.77 -19.17
CA ARG A 643 -14.85 -1.37 -20.46
C ARG A 643 -15.37 -0.31 -21.42
N THR A 644 -14.75 -0.20 -22.60
CA THR A 644 -15.32 0.61 -23.68
C THR A 644 -16.55 -0.10 -24.26
N PRO A 645 -17.70 0.58 -24.37
CA PRO A 645 -18.90 -0.01 -24.96
C PRO A 645 -18.68 -0.44 -26.41
N GLY A 646 -19.38 -1.49 -26.85
CA GLY A 646 -19.24 -2.08 -28.18
C GLY A 646 -20.01 -1.33 -29.28
N PHE A 647 -20.50 -2.08 -30.28
CA PHE A 647 -21.20 -1.54 -31.44
C PHE A 647 -22.30 -0.50 -31.08
N GLY A 648 -22.39 0.54 -31.90
CA GLY A 648 -23.40 1.60 -31.82
C GLY A 648 -23.07 2.72 -30.82
N TRP A 649 -22.12 2.50 -29.91
CA TRP A 649 -21.72 3.48 -28.89
C TRP A 649 -20.60 4.39 -29.36
N SER A 650 -20.75 5.69 -29.14
CA SER A 650 -19.68 6.68 -29.34
C SER A 650 -19.88 7.88 -28.42
N GLN A 651 -18.79 8.61 -28.13
CA GLN A 651 -18.90 9.94 -27.53
C GLN A 651 -19.22 10.95 -28.64
N PRO A 652 -20.17 11.86 -28.43
CA PRO A 652 -20.48 12.87 -29.41
C PRO A 652 -19.38 13.93 -29.46
N GLY A 653 -19.14 14.48 -30.65
CA GLY A 653 -18.25 15.63 -30.80
C GLY A 653 -18.83 16.89 -30.15
N VAL A 654 -17.96 17.86 -29.87
CA VAL A 654 -18.29 19.14 -29.21
C VAL A 654 -19.30 19.99 -30.02
N GLU A 655 -19.52 19.68 -31.29
CA GLU A 655 -20.48 20.38 -32.15
C GLU A 655 -21.90 19.78 -32.10
N LEU A 656 -22.14 18.74 -31.28
CA LEU A 656 -23.47 18.12 -31.16
C LEU A 656 -24.48 19.11 -30.60
N VAL A 657 -25.56 19.32 -31.36
CA VAL A 657 -26.72 20.10 -30.92
C VAL A 657 -27.89 19.13 -30.67
N PRO A 658 -28.20 18.76 -29.42
CA PRO A 658 -29.27 17.82 -29.13
C PRO A 658 -30.63 18.33 -29.62
N GLY A 659 -31.34 17.45 -30.30
CA GLY A 659 -32.73 17.62 -30.69
C GLY A 659 -33.69 17.38 -29.52
N PHE A 660 -34.97 17.67 -29.75
CA PHE A 660 -36.01 17.41 -28.76
C PHE A 660 -36.12 15.93 -28.33
N PRO A 661 -36.02 14.92 -29.23
CA PRO A 661 -36.00 13.52 -28.81
C PRO A 661 -34.86 13.17 -27.85
N ASP A 662 -33.68 13.75 -28.08
CA ASP A 662 -32.48 13.51 -27.27
C ASP A 662 -32.68 14.04 -25.84
N LEU A 663 -33.26 15.24 -25.72
CA LEU A 663 -33.64 15.84 -24.43
C LEU A 663 -34.67 14.99 -23.69
N VAL A 664 -35.69 14.47 -24.38
CA VAL A 664 -36.70 13.60 -23.77
C VAL A 664 -36.05 12.35 -23.17
N MET A 665 -35.06 11.76 -23.86
CA MET A 665 -34.30 10.63 -23.35
C MET A 665 -33.43 11.01 -22.14
N ALA A 666 -32.69 12.13 -22.22
CA ALA A 666 -31.87 12.66 -21.12
C ALA A 666 -32.66 12.82 -19.82
N PHE A 667 -33.81 13.50 -19.89
CA PHE A 667 -34.67 13.71 -18.73
C PHE A 667 -35.22 12.39 -18.15
N ARG A 668 -35.61 11.42 -18.99
CA ARG A 668 -36.09 10.11 -18.52
C ARG A 668 -35.01 9.30 -17.81
N ASN A 669 -33.79 9.32 -18.32
CA ASN A 669 -32.68 8.58 -17.73
C ASN A 669 -32.16 9.25 -16.47
N LEU A 670 -32.11 10.59 -16.40
CA LEU A 670 -31.88 11.30 -15.13
C LEU A 670 -32.95 10.97 -14.09
N ALA A 671 -34.21 10.82 -14.47
CA ALA A 671 -35.25 10.42 -13.52
C ALA A 671 -34.97 9.03 -12.92
N LYS A 672 -34.48 8.08 -13.73
CA LYS A 672 -34.05 6.76 -13.25
C LYS A 672 -32.82 6.87 -12.34
N TRP A 673 -31.80 7.64 -12.73
CA TRP A 673 -30.60 7.90 -11.93
C TRP A 673 -30.95 8.49 -10.56
N HIS A 674 -31.72 9.58 -10.54
CA HIS A 674 -32.18 10.25 -9.33
C HIS A 674 -33.01 9.34 -8.44
N ALA A 675 -33.88 8.49 -9.00
CA ALA A 675 -34.65 7.54 -8.20
C ALA A 675 -33.75 6.52 -7.50
N MET A 676 -32.77 5.95 -8.20
CA MET A 676 -31.79 5.04 -7.58
C MET A 676 -30.98 5.77 -6.51
N GLY A 677 -30.48 6.97 -6.82
CA GLY A 677 -29.76 7.82 -5.88
C GLY A 677 -30.56 8.16 -4.63
N ALA A 678 -31.83 8.54 -4.76
CA ALA A 678 -32.71 8.84 -3.63
C ALA A 678 -32.91 7.63 -2.70
N VAL A 679 -33.06 6.42 -3.26
CA VAL A 679 -33.17 5.19 -2.46
C VAL A 679 -31.88 4.93 -1.68
N LEU A 680 -30.72 5.10 -2.33
CA LEU A 680 -29.45 4.93 -1.64
C LEU A 680 -29.21 5.99 -0.57
N VAL A 681 -29.59 7.25 -0.80
CA VAL A 681 -29.50 8.33 0.19
C VAL A 681 -30.45 8.08 1.37
N GLU A 682 -31.69 7.68 1.12
CA GLU A 682 -32.69 7.38 2.16
C GLU A 682 -32.27 6.23 3.07
N LYS A 683 -31.65 5.19 2.49
CA LYS A 683 -31.16 4.02 3.22
C LYS A 683 -29.77 4.21 3.83
N ASP A 684 -29.18 5.40 3.72
CA ASP A 684 -27.80 5.70 4.13
C ASP A 684 -26.76 4.75 3.53
N GLN A 685 -26.95 4.42 2.24
CA GLN A 685 -26.13 3.47 1.50
C GLN A 685 -25.12 4.12 0.56
N ILE A 686 -25.00 5.47 0.55
CA ILE A 686 -23.93 6.18 -0.17
C ILE A 686 -22.68 6.22 0.72
N PRO A 687 -21.61 5.49 0.38
CA PRO A 687 -20.37 5.50 1.17
C PRO A 687 -19.67 6.85 1.05
N GLY A 688 -19.08 7.33 2.15
CA GLY A 688 -18.39 8.63 2.16
C GLY A 688 -19.31 9.80 1.80
N LYS A 689 -20.60 9.75 2.19
CA LYS A 689 -21.60 10.78 1.86
C LYS A 689 -21.16 12.21 2.16
N GLU A 690 -20.30 12.39 3.15
CA GLU A 690 -19.70 13.67 3.52
C GLU A 690 -18.85 14.27 2.38
N LEU A 691 -18.16 13.44 1.59
CA LEU A 691 -17.43 13.89 0.39
C LEU A 691 -18.39 14.42 -0.69
N PHE A 692 -19.62 13.90 -0.71
CA PHE A 692 -20.66 14.32 -1.66
C PHE A 692 -21.56 15.45 -1.13
N ALA A 693 -21.26 16.01 0.06
CA ALA A 693 -22.05 17.09 0.64
C ALA A 693 -21.98 18.39 -0.18
N GLU A 694 -20.84 18.65 -0.85
CA GLU A 694 -20.67 19.76 -1.77
C GLU A 694 -20.27 19.25 -3.17
N ARG A 695 -20.65 19.99 -4.22
CA ARG A 695 -20.29 19.68 -5.62
C ARG A 695 -18.78 19.73 -5.84
N LEU A 696 -18.17 20.83 -5.43
CA LEU A 696 -16.73 21.14 -5.46
C LEU A 696 -16.44 22.11 -4.29
N PRO A 697 -15.18 22.30 -3.85
CA PRO A 697 -14.85 23.29 -2.83
C PRO A 697 -15.43 24.68 -3.14
N MET A 698 -16.51 25.06 -2.45
CA MET A 698 -17.40 26.15 -2.86
C MET A 698 -16.73 27.53 -2.93
N LYS A 699 -15.66 27.76 -2.15
CA LYS A 699 -14.95 29.04 -2.10
C LYS A 699 -14.36 29.44 -3.45
N ARG A 700 -13.77 28.50 -4.21
CA ARG A 700 -13.09 28.80 -5.48
C ARG A 700 -14.06 28.85 -6.66
N MET A 701 -15.07 27.96 -6.70
CA MET A 701 -16.12 28.00 -7.74
C MET A 701 -16.91 29.33 -7.72
N ASN A 702 -17.19 29.87 -6.52
CA ASN A 702 -17.89 31.14 -6.38
C ASN A 702 -17.07 32.34 -6.87
N GLN A 703 -15.74 32.29 -6.77
CA GLN A 703 -14.84 33.30 -7.35
C GLN A 703 -14.94 33.29 -8.89
N SER A 704 -14.95 32.10 -9.50
CA SER A 704 -15.16 31.94 -10.93
C SER A 704 -16.51 32.51 -11.37
N PHE A 705 -17.62 32.16 -10.71
CA PHE A 705 -18.94 32.73 -11.03
C PHE A 705 -18.97 34.26 -10.95
N THR A 706 -18.34 34.82 -9.91
CA THR A 706 -18.20 36.27 -9.72
C THR A 706 -17.44 36.90 -10.89
N HIS A 707 -16.34 36.27 -11.33
CA HIS A 707 -15.56 36.73 -12.47
C HIS A 707 -16.37 36.69 -13.77
N PHE A 708 -16.94 35.54 -14.12
CA PHE A 708 -17.72 35.37 -15.36
C PHE A 708 -18.91 36.35 -15.46
N LEU A 709 -19.58 36.61 -14.34
CA LEU A 709 -20.71 37.53 -14.31
C LEU A 709 -20.28 38.99 -14.58
N LYS A 710 -19.12 39.42 -14.05
CA LYS A 710 -18.54 40.74 -14.36
C LYS A 710 -18.18 40.84 -15.85
N MET A 711 -17.57 39.80 -16.40
CA MET A 711 -17.21 39.75 -17.83
C MET A 711 -18.44 39.84 -18.72
N LEU A 712 -19.48 39.07 -18.41
CA LEU A 712 -20.74 39.11 -19.15
C LEU A 712 -21.40 40.49 -19.08
N ALA A 713 -21.44 41.12 -17.91
CA ALA A 713 -22.01 42.46 -17.75
C ALA A 713 -21.33 43.47 -18.70
N GLU A 714 -20.00 43.40 -18.83
CA GLU A 714 -19.23 44.24 -19.76
C GLU A 714 -19.57 43.96 -21.23
N VAL A 715 -19.62 42.68 -21.61
CA VAL A 715 -19.93 42.25 -22.98
C VAL A 715 -21.34 42.68 -23.38
N VAL A 716 -22.33 42.48 -22.51
CA VAL A 716 -23.71 42.87 -22.76
C VAL A 716 -23.82 44.39 -22.96
N ARG A 717 -23.16 45.17 -22.09
CA ARG A 717 -23.15 46.64 -22.17
C ARG A 717 -22.51 47.15 -23.45
N SER A 718 -21.41 46.53 -23.88
CA SER A 718 -20.61 47.00 -25.02
C SER A 718 -21.12 46.51 -26.38
N THR A 719 -21.74 45.32 -26.45
CA THR A 719 -21.99 44.65 -27.74
C THR A 719 -23.45 44.29 -28.03
N TRP A 720 -24.35 44.23 -27.04
CA TRP A 720 -25.73 43.72 -27.28
C TRP A 720 -26.75 44.80 -27.65
N GLY A 721 -26.36 46.08 -27.53
CA GLY A 721 -27.19 47.24 -27.87
C GLY A 721 -28.01 47.80 -26.70
N ARG A 722 -28.49 49.04 -26.86
CA ARG A 722 -29.03 49.87 -25.75
C ARG A 722 -30.15 49.22 -24.94
N LYS A 723 -31.00 48.38 -25.55
CA LYS A 723 -32.11 47.70 -24.85
C LYS A 723 -31.65 46.75 -23.73
N TRP A 724 -30.37 46.36 -23.71
CA TRP A 724 -29.79 45.46 -22.72
C TRP A 724 -29.00 46.17 -21.61
N ASN A 725 -28.80 47.49 -21.70
CA ASN A 725 -27.98 48.23 -20.73
C ASN A 725 -28.50 48.09 -19.29
N ARG A 726 -29.83 48.06 -19.10
CA ARG A 726 -30.44 47.83 -17.79
C ARG A 726 -30.07 46.46 -17.21
N LEU A 727 -30.06 45.42 -18.05
CA LEU A 727 -29.66 44.08 -17.61
C LEU A 727 -28.17 44.04 -17.27
N ALA A 728 -27.32 44.71 -18.05
CA ALA A 728 -25.88 44.79 -17.77
C ALA A 728 -25.59 45.38 -16.37
N GLU A 729 -26.30 46.44 -15.97
CA GLU A 729 -26.18 46.98 -14.61
C GLU A 729 -26.74 46.02 -13.55
N GLN A 730 -27.85 45.32 -13.80
CA GLN A 730 -28.37 44.30 -12.88
C GLN A 730 -27.38 43.14 -12.67
N LEU A 731 -26.74 42.66 -13.73
CA LEU A 731 -25.70 41.62 -13.66
C LEU A 731 -24.55 42.09 -12.76
N LYS A 732 -24.04 43.31 -12.99
CA LYS A 732 -22.97 43.92 -12.20
C LYS A 732 -23.34 44.09 -10.72
N ASP A 733 -24.55 44.58 -10.45
CA ASP A 733 -25.04 44.81 -9.08
C ASP A 733 -25.27 43.52 -8.30
N SER A 734 -25.55 42.40 -8.99
CA SER A 734 -25.80 41.10 -8.36
C SER A 734 -24.53 40.38 -7.89
N VAL A 735 -23.35 40.74 -8.44
CA VAL A 735 -22.06 40.10 -8.18
C VAL A 735 -21.74 39.91 -6.68
N PRO A 736 -21.92 40.90 -5.79
CA PRO A 736 -21.57 40.74 -4.37
C PRO A 736 -22.43 39.70 -3.63
N GLN A 737 -23.60 39.34 -4.17
CA GLN A 737 -24.57 38.45 -3.52
C GLN A 737 -24.46 37.00 -3.98
N ILE A 738 -23.67 36.71 -5.03
CA ILE A 738 -23.62 35.39 -5.67
C ILE A 738 -23.13 34.31 -4.71
N ASP A 739 -22.03 34.54 -3.99
CA ASP A 739 -21.46 33.54 -3.05
C ASP A 739 -22.50 33.07 -2.01
N GLY A 740 -23.19 34.01 -1.37
CA GLY A 740 -24.22 33.71 -0.38
C GLY A 740 -25.43 32.97 -0.98
N LYS A 741 -25.90 33.40 -2.16
CA LYS A 741 -27.03 32.75 -2.85
C LYS A 741 -26.69 31.32 -3.26
N ILE A 742 -25.48 31.05 -3.75
CA ILE A 742 -25.07 29.70 -4.15
C ILE A 742 -24.85 28.79 -2.92
N ARG A 743 -24.23 29.29 -1.85
CA ARG A 743 -24.11 28.52 -0.60
C ARG A 743 -25.47 28.11 -0.04
N THR A 744 -26.46 28.99 -0.10
CA THR A 744 -27.83 28.70 0.35
C THR A 744 -28.44 27.52 -0.45
N ILE A 745 -28.18 27.45 -1.75
CA ILE A 745 -28.67 26.36 -2.61
C ILE A 745 -28.06 25.01 -2.20
N PHE A 746 -26.77 24.97 -1.87
CA PHE A 746 -26.09 23.70 -1.52
C PHE A 746 -26.26 23.29 -0.05
N ASN A 747 -26.37 24.24 0.88
CA ASN A 747 -26.60 23.94 2.29
C ASN A 747 -27.99 23.36 2.58
N ARG A 748 -28.95 23.62 1.70
CA ARG A 748 -30.33 23.14 1.83
C ARG A 748 -30.47 21.62 1.83
N SER A 749 -29.49 20.89 1.31
CA SER A 749 -29.46 19.42 1.40
C SER A 749 -29.55 18.91 2.84
N THR A 750 -29.22 19.74 3.83
CA THR A 750 -29.29 19.41 5.27
C THR A 750 -30.65 19.72 5.92
N GLU A 751 -31.59 20.36 5.20
CA GLU A 751 -32.91 20.69 5.73
C GLU A 751 -33.78 19.43 5.89
N GLN A 752 -34.58 19.38 6.96
CA GLN A 752 -35.38 18.20 7.33
C GLN A 752 -36.41 17.79 6.26
N ASP A 753 -36.88 18.75 5.46
CA ASP A 753 -37.87 18.49 4.42
C ASP A 753 -37.24 18.32 3.03
N ALA A 754 -35.91 18.41 2.89
CA ALA A 754 -35.22 18.31 1.61
C ALA A 754 -35.45 16.95 0.92
N PHE A 755 -35.66 16.98 -0.39
CA PHE A 755 -35.67 15.77 -1.22
C PHE A 755 -34.34 15.64 -1.93
N ASN A 756 -33.43 14.88 -1.33
CA ASN A 756 -32.08 14.68 -1.83
C ASN A 756 -31.98 13.47 -2.75
N VAL A 757 -31.24 13.64 -3.83
CA VAL A 757 -30.86 12.59 -4.78
C VAL A 757 -29.34 12.54 -4.84
N PHE A 758 -28.79 11.43 -5.33
CA PHE A 758 -27.40 11.40 -5.76
C PHE A 758 -27.32 12.03 -7.15
N ASN A 759 -26.90 13.29 -7.21
CA ASN A 759 -26.78 14.04 -8.44
C ASN A 759 -25.61 13.53 -9.29
N PHE A 760 -25.79 13.53 -10.61
CA PHE A 760 -24.70 13.29 -11.56
C PHE A 760 -23.67 14.43 -11.51
N GLY A 761 -24.16 15.67 -11.39
CA GLY A 761 -23.36 16.84 -11.05
C GLY A 761 -22.98 17.72 -12.22
N ASP A 762 -22.62 17.16 -13.38
CA ASP A 762 -22.15 17.94 -14.53
C ASP A 762 -22.58 17.31 -15.86
N PHE A 763 -23.88 17.37 -16.14
CA PHE A 763 -24.44 16.79 -17.37
C PHE A 763 -23.97 17.57 -18.61
N HIS A 764 -22.98 17.02 -19.30
CA HIS A 764 -22.40 17.58 -20.52
C HIS A 764 -22.35 16.50 -21.60
N TRP A 765 -22.85 16.82 -22.80
CA TRP A 765 -23.09 15.84 -23.85
C TRP A 765 -21.84 15.07 -24.34
N PRO A 766 -20.68 15.72 -24.56
CA PRO A 766 -19.42 15.04 -24.87
C PRO A 766 -18.95 14.04 -23.80
N ASP A 767 -19.34 14.25 -22.54
CA ASP A 767 -19.00 13.37 -21.42
C ASP A 767 -19.97 12.18 -21.29
N LEU A 768 -20.85 12.00 -22.27
CA LEU A 768 -21.76 10.86 -22.38
C LEU A 768 -21.32 9.92 -23.50
N TRP A 769 -21.58 8.64 -23.29
CA TRP A 769 -21.55 7.64 -24.36
C TRP A 769 -22.96 7.50 -24.92
N LEU A 770 -23.15 7.77 -26.20
CA LEU A 770 -24.43 7.69 -26.88
C LEU A 770 -24.48 6.46 -27.78
N ASN A 771 -25.57 5.69 -27.71
CA ASN A 771 -25.79 4.58 -28.61
C ASN A 771 -26.76 4.97 -29.74
N TYR A 772 -26.35 4.83 -31.00
CA TYR A 772 -27.16 5.13 -32.18
C TYR A 772 -27.64 3.88 -32.94
N GLY A 773 -27.36 2.67 -32.48
CA GLY A 773 -27.74 1.49 -33.24
C GLY A 773 -27.61 0.16 -32.48
N VAL A 774 -28.52 -0.75 -32.81
CA VAL A 774 -28.56 -2.10 -32.21
C VAL A 774 -27.70 -3.09 -33.03
N SER A 775 -27.47 -2.82 -34.32
CA SER A 775 -26.59 -3.60 -35.21
C SER A 775 -26.17 -2.77 -36.43
N ASP A 776 -25.20 -3.24 -37.23
CA ASP A 776 -24.72 -2.57 -38.45
C ASP A 776 -25.85 -2.18 -39.44
N ALA A 777 -26.96 -2.93 -39.43
CA ALA A 777 -28.11 -2.70 -40.30
C ALA A 777 -29.14 -1.70 -39.74
N TYR A 778 -29.04 -1.32 -38.45
CA TYR A 778 -30.04 -0.52 -37.75
C TYR A 778 -29.36 0.60 -36.95
N VAL A 779 -29.08 1.70 -37.65
CA VAL A 779 -28.59 2.96 -37.08
C VAL A 779 -29.71 4.01 -37.16
N THR A 780 -29.92 4.73 -36.07
CA THR A 780 -30.94 5.78 -35.93
C THR A 780 -30.31 7.17 -35.96
N GLU A 781 -31.10 8.17 -36.38
CA GLU A 781 -30.68 9.58 -36.37
C GLU A 781 -30.51 10.12 -34.94
N HIS A 782 -31.33 9.64 -34.01
CA HIS A 782 -31.29 10.01 -32.59
C HIS A 782 -30.75 8.85 -31.75
N PRO A 783 -30.00 9.12 -30.67
CA PRO A 783 -29.51 8.08 -29.79
C PRO A 783 -30.66 7.36 -29.06
N ILE A 784 -30.51 6.05 -28.89
CA ILE A 784 -31.48 5.15 -28.27
C ILE A 784 -31.12 4.80 -26.82
N ALA A 785 -29.88 5.05 -26.41
CA ALA A 785 -29.41 4.90 -25.04
C ALA A 785 -28.22 5.83 -24.76
N PHE A 786 -27.92 6.08 -23.49
CA PHE A 786 -26.66 6.70 -23.10
C PHE A 786 -26.11 6.17 -21.78
N LYS A 787 -24.80 6.35 -21.58
CA LYS A 787 -24.09 6.06 -20.32
C LYS A 787 -23.32 7.28 -19.83
N PHE A 788 -23.36 7.48 -18.52
CA PHE A 788 -22.51 8.38 -17.77
C PHE A 788 -21.10 7.80 -17.63
N SER A 789 -20.07 8.63 -17.83
CA SER A 789 -18.66 8.25 -17.62
C SER A 789 -17.89 9.12 -16.63
N SER A 790 -18.36 10.33 -16.32
CA SER A 790 -17.61 11.34 -15.58
C SER A 790 -18.37 11.76 -14.32
N PHE A 791 -17.92 11.29 -13.14
CA PHE A 791 -18.63 11.47 -11.86
C PHE A 791 -17.91 12.42 -10.89
N GLU A 792 -16.93 13.19 -11.35
CA GLU A 792 -16.05 14.06 -10.58
C GLU A 792 -16.82 15.11 -9.76
N THR A 793 -17.99 15.52 -10.25
CA THR A 793 -18.83 16.56 -9.64
C THR A 793 -20.10 16.02 -8.99
N SER A 794 -20.20 14.69 -8.85
CA SER A 794 -21.33 14.06 -8.16
C SER A 794 -21.46 14.62 -6.75
N HIS A 795 -22.70 14.79 -6.31
CA HIS A 795 -23.02 15.38 -5.00
C HIS A 795 -24.44 14.97 -4.56
N ILE A 796 -24.81 15.31 -3.34
CA ILE A 796 -26.13 15.02 -2.77
C ILE A 796 -26.89 16.33 -2.61
N ASN A 797 -27.91 16.57 -3.44
CA ASN A 797 -28.78 17.74 -3.34
C ASN A 797 -30.13 17.50 -4.06
N THR A 798 -30.90 18.56 -4.26
CA THR A 798 -32.14 18.56 -5.04
C THR A 798 -31.90 18.09 -6.48
N PRO A 799 -32.81 17.30 -7.08
CA PRO A 799 -32.70 16.93 -8.49
C PRO A 799 -32.74 18.12 -9.46
N ALA A 800 -33.16 19.30 -8.99
CA ALA A 800 -33.21 20.51 -9.79
C ALA A 800 -31.83 20.90 -10.37
N THR A 801 -30.73 20.61 -9.67
CA THR A 801 -29.38 20.96 -10.14
C THR A 801 -29.03 20.26 -11.46
N ASP A 802 -29.25 18.94 -11.56
CA ASP A 802 -29.00 18.19 -12.80
C ASP A 802 -30.00 18.51 -13.91
N LEU A 803 -31.27 18.77 -13.56
CA LEU A 803 -32.26 19.20 -14.54
C LEU A 803 -31.86 20.52 -15.19
N HIS A 804 -31.32 21.45 -14.40
CA HIS A 804 -30.75 22.68 -14.93
C HIS A 804 -29.56 22.39 -15.83
N HIS A 805 -28.63 21.50 -15.45
CA HIS A 805 -27.50 21.15 -16.32
C HIS A 805 -27.94 20.64 -17.69
N VAL A 806 -28.82 19.63 -17.76
CA VAL A 806 -29.33 19.13 -19.06
C VAL A 806 -30.02 20.22 -19.88
N THR A 807 -30.74 21.11 -19.20
CA THR A 807 -31.47 22.21 -19.85
C THR A 807 -30.49 23.21 -20.47
N TYR A 808 -29.39 23.51 -19.80
CA TYR A 808 -28.54 24.65 -20.12
C TYR A 808 -27.16 24.28 -20.68
N SER A 809 -26.80 22.99 -20.77
CA SER A 809 -25.52 22.50 -21.31
C SER A 809 -25.52 22.31 -22.84
N THR A 810 -26.25 23.15 -23.56
CA THR A 810 -26.32 23.11 -25.03
C THR A 810 -26.46 24.51 -25.62
N LEU A 811 -25.86 24.71 -26.80
CA LEU A 811 -26.11 25.90 -27.64
C LEU A 811 -27.54 26.01 -28.16
N ASN A 812 -28.39 24.97 -28.02
CA ASN A 812 -29.80 25.00 -28.44
C ASN A 812 -30.76 25.65 -27.42
N THR A 813 -30.32 26.70 -26.74
CA THR A 813 -31.02 27.30 -25.58
C THR A 813 -32.47 27.67 -25.90
N LYS A 814 -32.75 28.17 -27.11
CA LYS A 814 -34.11 28.53 -27.55
C LYS A 814 -35.08 27.35 -27.57
N THR A 815 -34.66 26.20 -28.10
CA THR A 815 -35.51 25.01 -28.18
C THR A 815 -35.75 24.44 -26.80
N VAL A 816 -34.69 24.35 -25.97
CA VAL A 816 -34.84 23.84 -24.60
C VAL A 816 -35.79 24.71 -23.80
N LEU A 817 -35.61 26.05 -23.81
CA LEU A 817 -36.49 26.96 -23.06
C LEU A 817 -37.95 26.85 -23.49
N LYS A 818 -38.21 26.67 -24.79
CA LYS A 818 -39.57 26.45 -25.32
C LYS A 818 -40.23 25.19 -24.77
N HIS A 819 -39.45 24.15 -24.48
CA HIS A 819 -39.95 22.83 -24.07
C HIS A 819 -39.68 22.50 -22.59
N LYS A 820 -39.06 23.40 -21.81
CA LYS A 820 -38.63 23.18 -20.42
C LYS A 820 -39.75 22.64 -19.53
N ASP A 821 -40.91 23.31 -19.55
CA ASP A 821 -42.04 22.93 -18.70
C ASP A 821 -42.56 21.54 -19.10
N TYR A 822 -42.68 21.26 -20.41
CA TYR A 822 -43.06 19.91 -20.90
C TYR A 822 -42.04 18.83 -20.47
N LEU A 823 -40.74 19.10 -20.61
CA LEU A 823 -39.68 18.14 -20.22
C LEU A 823 -39.69 17.85 -18.71
N VAL A 824 -40.02 18.83 -17.88
CA VAL A 824 -40.14 18.63 -16.43
C VAL A 824 -41.45 17.92 -16.07
N GLU A 825 -42.58 18.43 -16.57
CA GLU A 825 -43.93 18.04 -16.13
C GLU A 825 -44.41 16.73 -16.76
N GLU A 826 -44.15 16.54 -18.04
CA GLU A 826 -44.70 15.41 -18.82
C GLU A 826 -43.67 14.31 -19.04
N VAL A 827 -42.38 14.59 -18.84
CA VAL A 827 -41.29 13.63 -19.10
C VAL A 827 -40.58 13.20 -17.83
N TYR A 828 -39.91 14.12 -17.13
CA TYR A 828 -39.09 13.78 -15.96
C TYR A 828 -39.91 13.39 -14.74
N TYR A 829 -40.85 14.24 -14.32
CA TYR A 829 -41.56 14.03 -13.06
C TYR A 829 -42.36 12.71 -13.04
N PRO A 830 -43.14 12.36 -14.09
CA PRO A 830 -43.84 11.08 -14.13
C PRO A 830 -42.87 9.89 -14.12
N ALA A 831 -41.73 10.01 -14.81
CA ALA A 831 -40.70 8.97 -14.81
C ALA A 831 -40.06 8.80 -13.42
N LEU A 832 -39.78 9.90 -12.72
CA LEU A 832 -39.19 9.89 -11.38
C LEU A 832 -40.11 9.18 -10.40
N VAL A 833 -41.39 9.56 -10.36
CA VAL A 833 -42.39 8.92 -9.48
C VAL A 833 -42.48 7.42 -9.76
N ARG A 834 -42.52 7.03 -11.04
CA ARG A 834 -42.55 5.62 -11.45
C ARG A 834 -41.31 4.86 -10.96
N TYR A 835 -40.12 5.42 -11.11
CA TYR A 835 -38.88 4.75 -10.70
C TYR A 835 -38.68 4.73 -9.18
N LEU A 836 -39.07 5.79 -8.46
CA LEU A 836 -39.06 5.79 -6.99
C LEU A 836 -39.94 4.67 -6.43
N SER A 837 -41.13 4.49 -7.01
CA SER A 837 -42.00 3.36 -6.66
C SER A 837 -41.36 2.02 -7.04
N LYS A 838 -40.82 1.89 -8.26
CA LYS A 838 -40.19 0.66 -8.75
C LYS A 838 -39.02 0.20 -7.88
N PHE A 839 -38.16 1.12 -7.44
CA PHE A 839 -36.98 0.81 -6.63
C PHE A 839 -37.26 0.79 -5.11
N GLY A 840 -38.52 0.99 -4.70
CA GLY A 840 -38.92 0.88 -3.29
C GLY A 840 -38.39 2.00 -2.40
N TYR A 841 -38.51 3.26 -2.84
CA TYR A 841 -38.23 4.43 -2.03
C TYR A 841 -39.23 4.54 -0.86
N GLY A 842 -38.73 4.59 0.38
CA GLY A 842 -39.55 4.63 1.59
C GLY A 842 -39.90 6.03 2.09
N GLY A 843 -39.23 7.08 1.57
CA GLY A 843 -39.40 8.46 2.01
C GLY A 843 -40.64 9.15 1.45
N ARG A 844 -40.85 10.42 1.83
CA ARG A 844 -41.94 11.25 1.30
C ARG A 844 -41.63 11.62 -0.17
N PRO A 845 -42.47 11.23 -1.14
CA PRO A 845 -42.19 11.51 -2.55
C PRO A 845 -42.25 13.02 -2.84
N LEU A 846 -41.35 13.48 -3.71
CA LEU A 846 -41.33 14.85 -4.22
C LEU A 846 -42.61 15.12 -5.02
N THR A 847 -43.34 16.18 -4.67
CA THR A 847 -44.51 16.63 -5.45
C THR A 847 -44.09 17.52 -6.61
N LEU A 848 -44.87 17.57 -7.70
CA LEU A 848 -44.58 18.44 -8.85
C LEU A 848 -44.49 19.92 -8.46
N ALA A 849 -45.39 20.40 -7.60
CA ALA A 849 -45.35 21.78 -7.10
C ALA A 849 -44.02 22.09 -6.41
N ARG A 850 -43.61 21.21 -5.49
CA ARG A 850 -42.32 21.32 -4.81
C ARG A 850 -41.13 21.25 -5.79
N LEU A 851 -41.14 20.36 -6.77
CA LEU A 851 -40.08 20.32 -7.80
C LEU A 851 -39.99 21.64 -8.58
N LYS A 852 -41.13 22.24 -8.95
CA LYS A 852 -41.17 23.56 -9.59
C LYS A 852 -40.61 24.65 -8.68
N ASP A 853 -40.89 24.60 -7.38
CA ASP A 853 -40.32 25.54 -6.41
C ASP A 853 -38.81 25.37 -6.27
N GLU A 854 -38.30 24.13 -6.21
CA GLU A 854 -36.86 23.83 -6.20
C GLU A 854 -36.18 24.38 -7.47
N LEU A 855 -36.78 24.15 -8.64
CA LEU A 855 -36.28 24.66 -9.92
C LEU A 855 -36.19 26.19 -9.89
N ARG A 856 -37.24 26.89 -9.43
CA ARG A 856 -37.26 28.35 -9.31
C ARG A 856 -36.17 28.87 -8.36
N ARG A 857 -36.01 28.24 -7.19
CA ARG A 857 -35.01 28.66 -6.19
C ARG A 857 -33.57 28.51 -6.71
N THR A 858 -33.34 27.52 -7.56
CA THR A 858 -32.01 27.19 -8.10
C THR A 858 -31.75 27.80 -9.50
N GLU A 859 -32.65 28.65 -10.02
CA GLU A 859 -32.54 29.24 -11.36
C GLU A 859 -31.28 30.12 -11.54
N LEU A 860 -30.84 30.83 -10.50
CA LEU A 860 -29.59 31.60 -10.56
C LEU A 860 -28.40 30.70 -10.85
N TYR A 861 -28.32 29.55 -10.17
CA TYR A 861 -27.28 28.56 -10.40
C TYR A 861 -27.31 28.06 -11.85
N ALA A 862 -28.51 27.76 -12.36
CA ALA A 862 -28.72 27.31 -13.74
C ALA A 862 -28.18 28.29 -14.81
N ILE A 863 -28.39 29.59 -14.60
CA ILE A 863 -27.91 30.62 -15.53
C ILE A 863 -26.41 30.78 -15.44
N LEU A 864 -25.84 30.76 -14.23
CA LEU A 864 -24.40 30.85 -14.04
C LEU A 864 -23.67 29.66 -14.68
N THR A 865 -24.22 28.45 -14.54
CA THR A 865 -23.68 27.26 -15.20
C THR A 865 -23.84 27.34 -16.71
N CYS A 866 -24.96 27.88 -17.22
CA CYS A 866 -25.15 28.12 -18.65
C CYS A 866 -24.08 29.04 -19.24
N ILE A 867 -23.79 30.17 -18.57
CA ILE A 867 -22.78 31.14 -19.00
C ILE A 867 -21.41 30.46 -19.14
N MET A 868 -20.99 29.72 -18.11
CA MET A 868 -19.72 29.01 -18.12
C MET A 868 -19.65 27.96 -19.22
N ARG A 869 -20.73 27.20 -19.44
CA ARG A 869 -20.76 26.10 -20.41
C ARG A 869 -20.78 26.59 -21.84
N VAL A 870 -21.65 27.55 -22.17
CA VAL A 870 -21.71 28.14 -23.51
C VAL A 870 -20.39 28.83 -23.86
N GLN A 871 -19.71 29.43 -22.89
CA GLN A 871 -18.37 29.95 -23.09
C GLN A 871 -17.37 28.83 -23.40
N ALA A 872 -17.27 27.81 -22.53
CA ALA A 872 -16.33 26.72 -22.69
C ALA A 872 -16.52 25.96 -24.03
N GLU A 873 -17.77 25.74 -24.45
CA GLU A 873 -18.09 25.08 -25.72
C GLU A 873 -17.62 25.90 -26.95
N ILE A 874 -17.56 27.22 -26.83
CA ILE A 874 -17.03 28.10 -27.89
C ILE A 874 -15.50 28.14 -27.87
N GLU A 875 -14.89 27.93 -26.70
CA GLU A 875 -13.44 27.89 -26.49
C GLU A 875 -12.80 26.54 -26.82
N ALA A 876 -13.59 25.46 -26.93
CA ALA A 876 -13.17 24.06 -27.04
C ALA A 876 -12.25 23.66 -28.23
N LYS A 877 -11.63 24.63 -28.92
CA LYS A 877 -10.54 24.44 -29.88
C LYS A 877 -9.15 24.80 -29.32
N GLU A 878 -9.04 25.34 -28.11
CA GLU A 878 -7.76 25.63 -27.46
C GLU A 878 -7.47 24.55 -26.39
N SER A 879 -6.23 24.04 -26.34
CA SER A 879 -5.77 23.12 -25.29
C SER A 879 -5.81 23.81 -23.92
N ASP A 880 -6.14 23.07 -22.85
CA ASP A 880 -6.16 23.60 -21.48
C ASP A 880 -4.81 24.25 -21.10
N ASP A 881 -4.84 25.55 -20.81
CA ASP A 881 -3.68 26.32 -20.32
C ASP A 881 -3.48 26.03 -18.82
N TRP A 882 -2.92 24.86 -18.51
CA TRP A 882 -2.70 24.39 -17.13
C TRP A 882 -1.88 25.38 -16.29
N ALA A 883 -0.95 26.12 -16.89
CA ALA A 883 -0.18 27.14 -16.20
C ALA A 883 -1.04 28.35 -15.81
N ALA A 884 -1.96 28.79 -16.69
CA ALA A 884 -2.93 29.82 -16.34
C ALA A 884 -3.95 29.33 -15.30
N LEU A 885 -4.36 28.07 -15.36
CA LEU A 885 -5.22 27.46 -14.35
C LEU A 885 -4.50 27.39 -13.00
N GLU A 886 -3.24 26.94 -12.94
CA GLU A 886 -2.42 26.93 -11.74
C GLU A 886 -2.26 28.32 -11.15
N LYS A 887 -1.97 29.32 -12.00
CA LYS A 887 -1.88 30.71 -11.56
C LYS A 887 -3.21 31.19 -10.98
N THR A 888 -4.32 30.94 -11.66
CA THR A 888 -5.67 31.29 -11.16
C THR A 888 -5.96 30.59 -9.83
N TRP A 889 -5.58 29.32 -9.72
CA TRP A 889 -5.80 28.50 -8.53
C TRP A 889 -4.98 28.97 -7.32
N THR A 890 -3.75 29.41 -7.56
CA THR A 890 -2.80 29.85 -6.53
C THR A 890 -3.00 31.32 -6.13
N THR A 891 -3.31 32.21 -7.07
CA THR A 891 -3.37 33.67 -6.81
C THR A 891 -4.79 34.25 -6.80
N GLY A 892 -5.77 33.53 -7.35
CA GLY A 892 -7.13 34.05 -7.60
C GLY A 892 -7.22 35.02 -8.79
N GLU A 893 -6.11 35.23 -9.52
CA GLU A 893 -6.09 36.07 -10.72
C GLU A 893 -6.61 35.30 -11.94
N HIS A 894 -7.81 35.62 -12.39
CA HIS A 894 -8.35 35.07 -13.64
C HIS A 894 -7.75 35.79 -14.86
N LYS A 895 -7.34 35.02 -15.87
CA LYS A 895 -6.96 35.54 -17.19
C LYS A 895 -8.18 36.17 -17.87
N THR A 896 -8.10 37.46 -18.18
CA THR A 896 -9.19 38.19 -18.84
C THR A 896 -9.25 37.85 -20.33
N ASN A 897 -9.84 36.71 -20.70
CA ASN A 897 -10.13 36.37 -22.10
C ASN A 897 -11.63 36.54 -22.40
N MET A 898 -12.00 37.58 -23.15
CA MET A 898 -13.39 37.84 -23.56
C MET A 898 -13.72 37.30 -24.96
N ASN A 899 -12.76 36.69 -25.66
CA ASN A 899 -12.93 36.37 -27.09
C ASN A 899 -14.13 35.47 -27.34
N ALA A 900 -14.34 34.46 -26.49
CA ALA A 900 -15.48 33.57 -26.59
C ALA A 900 -16.82 34.28 -26.33
N MET A 901 -16.88 35.14 -25.31
CA MET A 901 -18.11 35.89 -25.01
C MET A 901 -18.45 36.93 -26.08
N HIS A 902 -17.45 37.49 -26.77
CA HIS A 902 -17.65 38.37 -27.92
C HIS A 902 -18.06 37.62 -29.20
N HIS A 903 -17.93 36.30 -29.22
CA HIS A 903 -18.30 35.50 -30.38
C HIS A 903 -19.81 35.55 -30.64
N ARG A 904 -20.21 35.62 -31.91
CA ARG A 904 -21.61 35.71 -32.30
C ARG A 904 -22.45 34.53 -31.78
N ARG A 905 -21.91 33.30 -31.82
CA ARG A 905 -22.59 32.10 -31.29
C ARG A 905 -22.89 32.22 -29.80
N PHE A 906 -22.00 32.83 -29.01
CA PHE A 906 -22.23 33.05 -27.57
C PHE A 906 -23.43 33.98 -27.39
N THR A 907 -23.40 35.11 -28.10
CA THR A 907 -24.47 36.11 -28.05
C THR A 907 -25.82 35.53 -28.49
N ASP A 908 -25.85 34.77 -29.58
CA ASP A 908 -27.09 34.18 -30.10
C ASP A 908 -27.66 33.10 -29.16
N ALA A 909 -26.79 32.32 -28.48
CA ALA A 909 -27.20 31.34 -27.48
C ALA A 909 -27.65 31.98 -26.15
N MET A 910 -26.99 33.05 -25.70
CA MET A 910 -27.25 33.65 -24.38
C MET A 910 -28.41 34.64 -24.38
N LYS A 911 -28.75 35.30 -25.50
CA LYS A 911 -29.87 36.26 -25.56
C LYS A 911 -31.22 35.67 -25.10
N PRO A 912 -31.66 34.48 -25.58
CA PRO A 912 -32.90 33.86 -25.09
C PRO A 912 -32.87 33.56 -23.58
N VAL A 913 -31.72 33.11 -23.06
CA VAL A 913 -31.53 32.84 -21.63
C VAL A 913 -31.61 34.13 -20.80
N MET A 914 -31.05 35.22 -21.30
CA MET A 914 -31.06 36.52 -20.64
C MET A 914 -32.41 37.22 -20.72
N GLU A 915 -33.17 37.05 -21.81
CA GLU A 915 -34.59 37.45 -21.89
C GLU A 915 -35.41 36.72 -20.82
N TYR A 916 -35.27 35.39 -20.74
CA TYR A 916 -35.90 34.58 -19.72
C TYR A 916 -35.53 35.03 -18.29
N ALA A 917 -34.25 35.30 -18.05
CA ALA A 917 -33.76 35.73 -16.74
C ALA A 917 -34.27 37.12 -16.33
N LYS A 918 -34.38 38.02 -17.31
CA LYS A 918 -34.92 39.37 -17.14
C LYS A 918 -36.41 39.33 -16.78
N ASP A 919 -37.21 38.53 -17.48
CA ASP A 919 -38.66 38.43 -17.26
C ASP A 919 -39.00 37.90 -15.86
N ARG A 920 -38.08 37.13 -15.26
CA ARG A 920 -38.21 36.59 -13.89
C ARG A 920 -37.45 37.38 -12.83
N ASN A 921 -36.83 38.50 -13.20
CA ASN A 921 -36.05 39.37 -12.29
C ASN A 921 -34.98 38.61 -11.46
N ILE A 922 -34.32 37.61 -12.04
CA ILE A 922 -33.39 36.72 -11.31
C ILE A 922 -32.19 37.47 -10.70
N PHE A 923 -31.73 38.51 -11.39
CA PHE A 923 -30.63 39.37 -10.97
C PHE A 923 -31.06 40.63 -10.20
N GLY A 924 -32.36 40.79 -9.91
CA GLY A 924 -32.87 41.94 -9.16
C GLY A 924 -32.42 41.95 -7.69
N LYS A 925 -32.44 43.14 -7.06
CA LYS A 925 -32.40 43.24 -5.60
C LYS A 925 -33.70 42.64 -5.07
N GLY A 926 -33.62 41.60 -4.24
CA GLY A 926 -34.81 40.93 -3.71
C GLY A 926 -35.66 41.91 -2.93
N ASP A 927 -36.99 41.86 -3.12
CA ASP A 927 -37.93 42.56 -2.27
C ASP A 927 -37.85 41.97 -0.86
N GLU A 928 -37.24 42.70 0.07
CA GLU A 928 -37.48 42.53 1.50
C GLU A 928 -38.85 43.15 1.84
N SER A 929 -39.94 42.55 1.37
CA SER A 929 -41.26 42.76 1.94
C SER A 929 -42.18 41.60 1.55
N GLY A 930 -42.46 40.73 2.52
CA GLY A 930 -43.68 39.93 2.46
C GLY A 930 -44.93 40.82 2.53
N SER A 931 -46.05 40.25 2.05
CA SER A 931 -47.43 40.79 1.98
C SER A 931 -47.60 41.96 0.99
N ASP A 932 -48.46 41.94 -0.03
CA ASP A 932 -49.84 41.48 -0.05
C ASP A 932 -50.33 41.18 -1.48
N GLU A 933 -51.48 40.53 -1.51
CA GLU A 933 -52.42 40.42 -2.62
C GLU A 933 -52.48 41.70 -3.48
N ASP A 934 -52.35 41.56 -4.80
CA ASP A 934 -53.28 42.22 -5.72
C ASP A 934 -53.17 41.62 -7.13
N SER A 935 -53.98 40.60 -7.35
CA SER A 935 -54.47 40.29 -8.69
C SER A 935 -55.41 41.42 -9.11
N ASN A 936 -54.91 42.41 -9.86
CA ASN A 936 -55.80 43.25 -10.65
C ASN A 936 -55.26 43.49 -12.05
N SER A 937 -56.03 42.95 -12.99
CA SER A 937 -56.01 43.19 -14.41
C SER A 937 -55.79 44.65 -14.77
N LYS A 938 -54.81 44.94 -15.63
CA LYS A 938 -54.91 46.02 -16.62
C LYS A 938 -54.21 45.60 -17.90
N SER A 939 -55.06 45.21 -18.86
CA SER A 939 -54.83 45.36 -20.29
C SER A 939 -54.53 46.83 -20.62
N GLU A 940 -53.48 47.06 -21.39
CA GLU A 940 -53.18 48.22 -22.26
C GLU A 940 -51.69 48.13 -22.58
N SER A 941 -51.15 48.31 -23.77
CA SER A 941 -51.63 48.42 -25.14
C SER A 941 -50.34 48.41 -25.98
N GLU A 942 -50.41 47.89 -27.20
CA GLU A 942 -49.39 48.05 -28.23
C GLU A 942 -48.95 49.52 -28.37
N SER A 943 -47.63 49.78 -28.38
CA SER A 943 -46.97 50.73 -29.31
C SER A 943 -45.47 50.84 -29.06
N ASP A 944 -44.73 50.72 -30.16
CA ASP A 944 -43.32 51.06 -30.46
C ASP A 944 -42.17 50.10 -30.09
#